data_AF-A0A958CLQ9-F1
#
_entry.id   AF-A0A958CLQ9-F1
#
_cell.length_a   1.000
_cell.length_b   1.000
_cell.length_c   1.000
_cell.angle_alpha   90.00
_cell.angle_beta   90.00
_cell.angle_gamma   90.00
#
_symmetry.space_group_name_H-M   'P 1'
#
loop_
_entity.id
_entity.type
_entity.pdbx_description
1 polymer ?
#
loop_
_entity_poly.entity_id
_entity_poly.type
_entity_poly.pdbx_seq_one_letter_code
_entity_poly.pdbx_strand_id
1 'polypeptide(L)'
;GGDTWTVMLYQDADDKILEEDLFIDFNEVERIGSSNKVNIVAQMDRYKGGFSGDGNWTGARRYYVTQDDDLERINSQVVGDLGEVNMSDGQTLVDFVTWAVANYPADKYALILSDHGMGWPGGWSDPDPRSSGDRSIPLAAAIGDQLYLMELDQALGEIRATTGIDKFELIGLDACLMSHMEVFNVLQQHARYGVASQETEPALGWAYTSFLNQLVNNPSMNGAGLGAAVVDTYIRDDQRIVDDRARQRFVGSSSGSAAQITRQLESSITLSAVDLSAMPELNAAVNQLALALQGVDQREVAKARSYAQPFTSIFGSDVPPSYIDLGNFAQLAAQETRNPAVTQAGQAVLDALNGAIVAERHGSKKPGATGFSIYFPNSQLYRNPAAGPESYTAIANRFAADSLWDDYLAFHYTGRRFEAGDSQLVAPDRNQPVEAPGAGQITLGPVELSDNVAAPGQPVLMKTVVRGENIGNIYFFAGYLDSQANSIYVADTDFLTSNETRELNGVYYPDWGAGDFNLEFEWEPVVFALDDGQNTVEVLLTSQSYGAAPENAVYTVDGTYTYADGEHRAARLYLSDGELRNVYGFTDDGQTGAPREILPQQGDRFTITETWYDLNSAGRMSTPATQDGGTITFGNGPVTWKLLDAAAGDYVIGFIAEDLDGNRTDSYTQVTVR
;
A
#
# COMPACT_ATOMS: atom_id res chain seq x y z
N GLY A 1 32.36 12.62 -23.99
CA GLY A 1 32.76 11.89 -22.77
C GLY A 1 31.57 11.99 -21.85
N GLY A 2 31.02 10.87 -21.40
CA GLY A 2 29.70 10.81 -20.76
C GLY A 2 28.87 9.56 -21.08
N ASP A 3 29.49 8.39 -21.26
CA ASP A 3 28.79 7.15 -21.67
C ASP A 3 29.13 5.95 -20.78
N THR A 4 29.72 6.16 -19.60
CA THR A 4 29.93 5.06 -18.63
C THR A 4 28.94 5.14 -17.47
N TRP A 5 28.50 3.98 -17.01
CA TRP A 5 27.57 3.82 -15.90
C TRP A 5 28.14 2.95 -14.81
N THR A 6 27.76 3.24 -13.57
CA THR A 6 27.81 2.28 -12.46
C THR A 6 26.41 2.16 -11.88
N VAL A 7 25.83 0.97 -11.99
CA VAL A 7 24.54 0.59 -11.40
C VAL A 7 24.83 -0.13 -10.09
N MET A 8 24.25 0.36 -9.00
CA MET A 8 24.46 -0.12 -7.64
C MET A 8 23.15 -0.70 -7.13
N LEU A 9 23.15 -1.97 -6.77
CA LEU A 9 22.01 -2.68 -6.22
C LEU A 9 22.22 -2.87 -4.71
N TYR A 10 21.39 -2.24 -3.89
CA TYR A 10 21.38 -2.41 -2.44
C TYR A 10 20.17 -3.26 -2.08
N GLN A 11 20.40 -4.57 -1.94
CA GLN A 11 19.36 -5.59 -1.80
C GLN A 11 19.34 -6.10 -0.36
N ASP A 12 18.37 -5.63 0.41
CA ASP A 12 18.18 -6.08 1.78
C ASP A 12 17.30 -7.34 1.78
N ALA A 13 17.94 -8.48 1.56
CA ALA A 13 17.28 -9.79 1.55
C ALA A 13 17.39 -10.48 2.92
N ASP A 14 17.69 -9.72 3.99
CA ASP A 14 17.60 -10.18 5.38
C ASP A 14 16.13 -10.22 5.86
N ASP A 15 15.24 -10.70 4.99
CA ASP A 15 13.81 -10.88 5.24
C ASP A 15 13.37 -12.29 4.88
N LYS A 16 12.70 -13.00 5.81
CA LYS A 16 12.23 -14.38 5.58
C LYS A 16 11.37 -14.54 4.31
N ILE A 17 10.59 -13.51 3.95
CA ILE A 17 9.62 -13.55 2.84
C ILE A 17 10.31 -13.13 1.54
N LEU A 18 11.06 -12.04 1.54
CA LEU A 18 11.69 -11.52 0.31
C LEU A 18 13.04 -12.16 -0.03
N GLU A 19 13.65 -12.97 0.85
CA GLU A 19 14.99 -13.55 0.61
C GLU A 19 15.08 -14.28 -0.74
N GLU A 20 14.10 -15.13 -1.06
CA GLU A 20 14.09 -15.88 -2.32
C GLU A 20 13.86 -14.96 -3.52
N ASP A 21 12.97 -13.97 -3.40
CA ASP A 21 12.61 -13.05 -4.46
C ASP A 21 13.80 -12.16 -4.86
N LEU A 22 14.42 -11.49 -3.89
CA LEU A 22 15.61 -10.65 -4.09
C LEU A 22 16.80 -11.46 -4.61
N PHE A 23 16.93 -12.72 -4.17
CA PHE A 23 17.91 -13.66 -4.71
C PHE A 23 17.64 -13.95 -6.18
N ILE A 24 16.40 -14.23 -6.57
CA ILE A 24 16.02 -14.49 -7.98
C ILE A 24 16.28 -13.24 -8.83
N ASP A 25 15.88 -12.06 -8.37
CA ASP A 25 16.11 -10.80 -9.07
C ASP A 25 17.60 -10.57 -9.34
N PHE A 26 18.47 -10.91 -8.39
CA PHE A 26 19.92 -10.84 -8.64
C PHE A 26 20.39 -11.79 -9.74
N ASN A 27 19.85 -13.02 -9.82
CA ASN A 27 20.15 -13.91 -10.95
C ASN A 27 19.61 -13.35 -12.29
N GLU A 28 18.51 -12.58 -12.27
CA GLU A 28 18.05 -11.87 -13.46
C GLU A 28 19.05 -10.80 -13.91
N VAL A 29 19.68 -10.09 -12.96
CA VAL A 29 20.75 -9.12 -13.25
C VAL A 29 21.95 -9.82 -13.90
N GLU A 30 22.30 -11.04 -13.45
CA GLU A 30 23.39 -11.85 -14.02
C GLU A 30 23.17 -12.22 -15.48
N ARG A 31 21.92 -12.25 -15.97
CA ARG A 31 21.67 -12.47 -17.42
C ARG A 31 22.30 -11.41 -18.31
N ILE A 32 22.52 -10.21 -17.76
CA ILE A 32 23.14 -9.09 -18.46
C ILE A 32 24.58 -8.89 -18.00
N GLY A 33 24.80 -8.79 -16.70
CA GLY A 33 26.11 -8.56 -16.10
C GLY A 33 26.78 -7.24 -16.52
N SER A 34 27.98 -7.01 -15.99
CA SER A 34 28.78 -5.82 -16.30
C SER A 34 29.41 -5.88 -17.71
N SER A 35 29.60 -4.72 -18.32
CA SER A 35 30.26 -4.53 -19.63
C SER A 35 31.40 -3.50 -19.56
N ASN A 36 32.09 -3.27 -20.68
CA ASN A 36 33.16 -2.25 -20.75
C ASN A 36 32.69 -0.80 -20.50
N LYS A 37 31.38 -0.53 -20.55
CA LYS A 37 30.81 0.80 -20.33
C LYS A 37 29.82 0.85 -19.15
N VAL A 38 29.42 -0.29 -18.62
CA VAL A 38 28.41 -0.36 -17.55
C VAL A 38 28.94 -1.31 -16.49
N ASN A 39 29.30 -0.79 -15.32
CA ASN A 39 29.58 -1.62 -14.16
C ASN A 39 28.25 -1.88 -13.45
N ILE A 40 28.02 -3.12 -13.04
CA ILE A 40 26.90 -3.50 -12.18
C ILE A 40 27.51 -4.13 -10.92
N VAL A 41 27.18 -3.57 -9.77
CA VAL A 41 27.66 -4.03 -8.47
C VAL A 41 26.50 -4.12 -7.50
N ALA A 42 26.59 -5.07 -6.58
CA ALA A 42 25.56 -5.25 -5.56
C ALA A 42 26.14 -5.43 -4.17
N GLN A 43 25.36 -5.06 -3.17
CA GLN A 43 25.45 -5.56 -1.82
C GLN A 43 24.13 -6.28 -1.51
N MET A 44 24.23 -7.55 -1.15
CA MET A 44 23.10 -8.38 -0.77
C MET A 44 23.35 -8.93 0.62
N ASP A 45 22.43 -8.65 1.55
CA ASP A 45 22.35 -9.35 2.83
C ASP A 45 21.29 -10.44 2.76
N ARG A 46 21.56 -11.63 3.30
CA ARG A 46 20.65 -12.78 3.20
C ARG A 46 20.21 -13.28 4.56
N TYR A 47 18.90 -13.48 4.66
CA TYR A 47 18.26 -13.96 5.87
C TYR A 47 18.67 -15.36 6.29
N LYS A 48 18.65 -15.57 7.60
CA LYS A 48 18.82 -16.90 8.17
C LYS A 48 17.51 -17.69 8.14
N GLY A 49 17.25 -18.32 6.99
CA GLY A 49 16.26 -19.39 6.88
C GLY A 49 14.97 -19.03 6.12
N GLY A 50 14.99 -18.00 5.28
CA GLY A 50 13.91 -17.68 4.36
C GLY A 50 14.03 -18.51 3.08
N PHE A 51 15.26 -18.67 2.60
CA PHE A 51 15.58 -19.39 1.38
C PHE A 51 16.81 -20.28 1.56
N SER A 52 16.69 -21.58 1.28
CA SER A 52 17.82 -22.54 1.43
C SER A 52 18.64 -22.74 0.16
N GLY A 53 18.33 -22.02 -0.92
CA GLY A 53 19.04 -22.14 -2.19
C GLY A 53 20.47 -21.63 -2.15
N ASP A 54 21.22 -22.10 -3.14
CA ASP A 54 22.62 -21.72 -3.40
C ASP A 54 23.55 -21.81 -2.18
N GLY A 55 23.46 -22.93 -1.46
CA GLY A 55 24.33 -23.21 -0.32
C GLY A 55 23.92 -22.55 1.00
N ASN A 56 22.77 -21.85 1.04
CA ASN A 56 22.16 -21.30 2.26
C ASN A 56 23.14 -20.47 3.11
N TRP A 57 23.87 -19.58 2.46
CA TRP A 57 24.75 -18.63 3.14
C TRP A 57 23.93 -17.48 3.72
N THR A 58 24.45 -16.86 4.78
CA THR A 58 23.81 -15.74 5.51
C THR A 58 24.79 -14.57 5.64
N GLY A 59 24.27 -13.38 5.95
CA GLY A 59 25.04 -12.15 6.12
C GLY A 59 25.42 -11.48 4.80
N ALA A 60 25.90 -10.24 4.83
CA ALA A 60 26.11 -9.45 3.63
C ALA A 60 27.37 -9.77 2.82
N ARG A 61 27.19 -9.75 1.49
CA ARG A 61 28.25 -9.88 0.48
C ARG A 61 28.17 -8.80 -0.56
N ARG A 62 29.32 -8.45 -1.13
CA ARG A 62 29.45 -7.56 -2.28
C ARG A 62 29.84 -8.32 -3.53
N TYR A 63 29.20 -7.97 -4.63
CA TYR A 63 29.38 -8.62 -5.92
C TYR A 63 29.82 -7.62 -6.99
N TYR A 64 30.75 -8.05 -7.84
CA TYR A 64 30.87 -7.51 -9.19
C TYR A 64 30.10 -8.45 -10.11
N VAL A 65 29.01 -7.95 -10.70
CA VAL A 65 28.06 -8.81 -11.40
C VAL A 65 28.64 -9.20 -12.76
N THR A 66 28.79 -10.49 -12.99
CA THR A 66 29.27 -11.05 -14.26
C THR A 66 28.14 -11.73 -15.01
N GLN A 67 28.24 -11.77 -16.33
CA GLN A 67 27.18 -12.34 -17.16
C GLN A 67 27.17 -13.87 -17.10
N ASP A 68 26.01 -14.45 -16.85
CA ASP A 68 25.69 -15.85 -17.11
C ASP A 68 24.21 -16.02 -17.51
N ASP A 69 23.67 -17.25 -17.50
CA ASP A 69 22.28 -17.55 -17.91
C ASP A 69 21.55 -18.42 -16.86
N ASP A 70 22.12 -18.60 -15.66
CA ASP A 70 21.61 -19.43 -14.58
C ASP A 70 20.67 -18.63 -13.67
N LEU A 71 19.37 -18.91 -13.73
CA LEU A 71 18.36 -18.31 -12.83
C LEU A 71 18.19 -19.07 -11.50
N GLU A 72 19.19 -19.85 -11.08
CA GLU A 72 19.11 -20.67 -9.86
C GLU A 72 20.34 -20.53 -8.94
N ARG A 73 21.44 -19.92 -9.42
CA ARG A 73 22.68 -19.81 -8.67
C ARG A 73 23.44 -18.55 -9.01
N ILE A 74 23.90 -17.88 -7.97
CA ILE A 74 24.77 -16.73 -8.10
C ILE A 74 26.16 -17.19 -8.53
N ASN A 75 26.56 -16.85 -9.76
CA ASN A 75 27.91 -17.16 -10.27
C ASN A 75 28.84 -15.94 -10.29
N SER A 76 28.32 -14.77 -9.96
CA SER A 76 29.05 -13.51 -9.91
C SER A 76 30.19 -13.52 -8.92
N GLN A 77 31.20 -12.71 -9.24
CA GLN A 77 32.38 -12.62 -8.41
C GLN A 77 32.05 -11.95 -7.08
N VAL A 78 32.16 -12.71 -5.98
CA VAL A 78 32.21 -12.14 -4.63
C VAL A 78 33.49 -11.31 -4.50
N VAL A 79 33.33 -10.00 -4.30
CA VAL A 79 34.42 -9.02 -4.13
C VAL A 79 34.51 -8.47 -2.71
N GLY A 80 33.56 -8.81 -1.85
CA GLY A 80 33.60 -8.56 -0.41
C GLY A 80 32.68 -9.51 0.34
N ASP A 81 33.14 -9.95 1.50
CA ASP A 81 32.35 -10.70 2.49
C ASP A 81 32.35 -9.85 3.76
N LEU A 82 31.20 -9.28 4.11
CA LEU A 82 31.06 -8.34 5.21
C LEU A 82 30.58 -9.06 6.49
N GLY A 83 30.07 -10.29 6.35
CA GLY A 83 29.20 -10.91 7.35
C GLY A 83 27.95 -10.05 7.59
N GLU A 84 27.28 -10.26 8.71
CA GLU A 84 26.09 -9.47 9.07
C GLU A 84 26.40 -7.96 9.17
N VAL A 85 25.57 -7.15 8.54
CA VAL A 85 25.56 -5.69 8.65
C VAL A 85 24.13 -5.22 8.88
N ASN A 86 23.93 -4.08 9.55
CA ASN A 86 22.58 -3.55 9.69
C ASN A 86 22.16 -2.87 8.38
N MET A 87 21.30 -3.50 7.58
CA MET A 87 20.90 -2.96 6.29
C MET A 87 19.93 -1.77 6.41
N SER A 88 19.28 -1.63 7.57
CA SER A 88 18.45 -0.47 7.94
C SER A 88 19.27 0.74 8.44
N ASP A 89 20.58 0.60 8.68
CA ASP A 89 21.47 1.71 9.07
C ASP A 89 21.93 2.50 7.84
N GLY A 90 21.65 3.81 7.82
CA GLY A 90 22.10 4.72 6.76
C GLY A 90 23.62 4.69 6.53
N GLN A 91 24.44 4.37 7.54
CA GLN A 91 25.89 4.23 7.37
C GLN A 91 26.27 3.01 6.52
N THR A 92 25.52 1.92 6.58
CA THR A 92 25.74 0.74 5.74
C THR A 92 25.56 1.10 4.25
N LEU A 93 24.54 1.92 3.95
CA LEU A 93 24.31 2.46 2.61
C LEU A 93 25.46 3.40 2.18
N VAL A 94 25.91 4.29 3.07
CA VAL A 94 27.06 5.19 2.81
C VAL A 94 28.31 4.38 2.45
N ASP A 95 28.60 3.35 3.23
CA ASP A 95 29.77 2.48 3.05
C ASP A 95 29.72 1.71 1.73
N PHE A 96 28.54 1.20 1.35
CA PHE A 96 28.35 0.51 0.08
C PHE A 96 28.58 1.44 -1.12
N VAL A 97 27.89 2.57 -1.16
CA VAL A 97 27.96 3.47 -2.32
C VAL A 97 29.34 4.10 -2.44
N THR A 98 29.96 4.50 -1.32
CA THR A 98 31.32 5.03 -1.33
C THR A 98 32.32 4.02 -1.86
N TRP A 99 32.19 2.75 -1.46
CA TRP A 99 33.01 1.66 -2.01
C TRP A 99 32.77 1.47 -3.52
N ALA A 100 31.51 1.46 -3.96
CA ALA A 100 31.16 1.25 -5.37
C ALA A 100 31.76 2.36 -6.25
N VAL A 101 31.63 3.63 -5.84
CA VAL A 101 32.17 4.78 -6.57
C VAL A 101 33.69 4.76 -6.63
N ALA A 102 34.36 4.40 -5.54
CA ALA A 102 35.82 4.34 -5.49
C ALA A 102 36.42 3.24 -6.38
N ASN A 103 35.74 2.08 -6.47
CA ASN A 103 36.25 0.92 -7.21
C ASN A 103 35.77 0.87 -8.66
N TYR A 104 34.59 1.42 -8.95
CA TYR A 104 33.94 1.39 -10.25
C TYR A 104 33.49 2.80 -10.65
N PRO A 105 34.44 3.72 -10.92
CA PRO A 105 34.10 5.09 -11.31
C PRO A 105 33.43 5.13 -12.69
N ALA A 106 32.43 5.99 -12.82
CA ALA A 106 31.65 6.16 -14.03
C ALA A 106 31.18 7.61 -14.22
N ASP A 107 30.69 7.94 -15.41
CA ASP A 107 30.11 9.25 -15.70
C ASP A 107 28.71 9.41 -15.08
N LYS A 108 27.97 8.30 -14.93
CA LYS A 108 26.60 8.25 -14.39
C LYS A 108 26.46 7.15 -13.35
N TYR A 109 25.70 7.42 -12.30
CA TYR A 109 25.46 6.49 -11.20
C TYR A 109 23.96 6.26 -11.03
N ALA A 110 23.54 4.99 -11.09
CA ALA A 110 22.20 4.57 -10.70
C ALA A 110 22.30 3.79 -9.39
N LEU A 111 21.41 4.09 -8.45
CA LEU A 111 21.30 3.40 -7.17
C LEU A 111 19.88 2.84 -7.06
N ILE A 112 19.74 1.53 -6.89
CA ILE A 112 18.46 0.83 -6.72
C ILE A 112 18.47 0.21 -5.34
N LEU A 113 17.47 0.54 -4.52
CA LEU A 113 17.26 -0.03 -3.19
C LEU A 113 16.04 -0.95 -3.27
N SER A 114 16.21 -2.20 -2.82
CA SER A 114 15.16 -3.22 -2.87
C SER A 114 14.93 -3.81 -1.48
N ASP A 115 13.70 -3.65 -0.97
CA ASP A 115 13.11 -4.29 0.22
C ASP A 115 11.64 -3.82 0.36
N HIS A 116 11.05 -3.98 1.55
CA HIS A 116 9.85 -3.31 2.01
C HIS A 116 9.95 -1.78 2.00
N GLY A 117 8.81 -1.16 1.69
CA GLY A 117 8.62 0.27 1.78
C GLY A 117 7.31 0.63 2.46
N MET A 118 7.26 1.82 3.07
CA MET A 118 6.13 2.32 3.83
C MET A 118 5.73 3.75 3.44
N GLY A 119 6.35 4.34 2.42
CA GLY A 119 6.12 5.73 2.01
C GLY A 119 6.89 6.73 2.88
N TRP A 120 6.21 7.71 3.46
CA TRP A 120 6.87 8.76 4.26
C TRP A 120 7.65 8.24 5.47
N PRO A 121 7.29 7.12 6.15
CA PRO A 121 8.13 6.56 7.19
C PRO A 121 9.50 6.10 6.70
N GLY A 122 9.62 5.66 5.44
CA GLY A 122 10.82 4.98 4.94
C GLY A 122 10.55 3.48 4.67
N GLY A 123 11.52 2.63 4.96
CA GLY A 123 11.47 1.19 4.67
C GLY A 123 12.77 0.51 5.06
N TRP A 124 13.13 -0.58 4.37
CA TRP A 124 14.38 -1.34 4.55
C TRP A 124 14.59 -1.79 6.00
N SER A 125 13.96 -2.92 6.35
CA SER A 125 13.89 -3.44 7.72
C SER A 125 14.92 -4.53 7.94
N ASP A 126 15.65 -4.44 9.04
CA ASP A 126 16.59 -5.48 9.47
C ASP A 126 16.08 -6.16 10.76
N PRO A 127 15.84 -7.47 10.76
CA PRO A 127 15.34 -8.22 11.92
C PRO A 127 16.41 -8.60 12.96
N ASP A 128 17.72 -8.50 12.68
CA ASP A 128 18.81 -8.62 13.66
C ASP A 128 19.65 -7.33 13.76
N PRO A 129 19.02 -6.16 13.99
CA PRO A 129 19.74 -4.91 13.95
C PRO A 129 20.64 -4.84 15.18
N ARG A 130 21.95 -4.73 14.95
CA ARG A 130 22.96 -4.58 16.01
C ARG A 130 22.87 -3.24 16.75
N SER A 131 22.01 -2.34 16.28
CA SER A 131 21.63 -1.06 16.88
C SER A 131 20.11 -0.95 17.01
N SER A 132 19.62 0.02 17.77
CA SER A 132 18.20 0.36 17.78
C SER A 132 18.03 1.81 17.31
N GLY A 133 17.10 2.05 16.39
CA GLY A 133 16.76 3.39 15.90
C GLY A 133 16.31 4.38 16.99
N ASP A 134 16.08 5.64 16.61
CA ASP A 134 15.71 6.72 17.54
C ASP A 134 14.31 6.53 18.14
N ARG A 135 14.26 5.87 19.30
CA ARG A 135 13.02 5.62 20.07
C ARG A 135 12.36 6.89 20.64
N SER A 136 12.89 8.09 20.40
CA SER A 136 12.20 9.33 20.75
C SER A 136 11.05 9.65 19.78
N ILE A 137 11.10 9.11 18.56
CA ILE A 137 10.03 9.22 17.56
C ILE A 137 8.96 8.17 17.88
N PRO A 138 7.68 8.55 18.09
CA PRO A 138 6.66 7.60 18.50
C PRO A 138 6.46 6.42 17.53
N LEU A 139 6.57 6.66 16.21
CA LEU A 139 6.52 5.58 15.22
C LEU A 139 7.68 4.60 15.39
N ALA A 140 8.91 5.10 15.49
CA ALA A 140 10.09 4.24 15.69
C ALA A 140 10.04 3.46 17.00
N ALA A 141 9.45 4.05 18.05
CA ALA A 141 9.18 3.33 19.29
C ALA A 141 8.15 2.20 19.13
N ALA A 142 7.24 2.32 18.16
CA ALA A 142 6.19 1.33 17.89
C ALA A 142 6.64 0.21 16.95
N ILE A 143 7.40 0.52 15.89
CA ILE A 143 7.72 -0.43 14.81
C ILE A 143 9.18 -0.85 14.74
N GLY A 144 10.09 -0.21 15.48
CA GLY A 144 11.50 -0.61 15.56
C GLY A 144 12.44 0.13 14.62
N ASP A 145 13.57 -0.50 14.30
CA ASP A 145 14.60 0.08 13.40
C ASP A 145 14.20 -0.11 11.94
N GLN A 146 14.36 0.93 11.15
CA GLN A 146 14.05 1.01 9.72
C GLN A 146 15.00 2.04 9.13
N LEU A 147 15.31 1.99 7.84
CA LEU A 147 15.92 3.13 7.17
C LEU A 147 14.87 4.22 6.98
N TYR A 148 14.74 5.10 7.97
CA TYR A 148 13.74 6.16 7.96
C TYR A 148 14.08 7.24 6.92
N LEU A 149 13.07 7.95 6.43
CA LEU A 149 13.24 8.90 5.32
C LEU A 149 14.26 10.03 5.60
N MET A 150 14.34 10.52 6.83
CA MET A 150 15.37 11.50 7.24
C MET A 150 16.78 10.91 7.31
N GLU A 151 16.92 9.63 7.63
CA GLU A 151 18.21 8.93 7.64
C GLU A 151 18.68 8.65 6.22
N LEU A 152 17.75 8.28 5.32
CA LEU A 152 18.03 8.18 3.89
C LEU A 152 18.51 9.51 3.30
N ASP A 153 17.85 10.63 3.64
CA ASP A 153 18.30 11.97 3.22
C ASP A 153 19.74 12.27 3.69
N GLN A 154 20.03 11.98 4.96
CA GLN A 154 21.36 12.16 5.54
C GLN A 154 22.41 11.29 4.85
N ALA A 155 22.12 10.00 4.67
CA ALA A 155 23.02 9.04 4.03
C ALA A 155 23.34 9.45 2.59
N LEU A 156 22.34 9.81 1.78
CA LEU A 156 22.54 10.28 0.42
C LEU A 156 23.35 11.59 0.35
N GLY A 157 23.13 12.50 1.31
CA GLY A 157 23.91 13.72 1.45
C GLY A 157 25.38 13.45 1.77
N GLU A 158 25.64 12.53 2.70
CA GLU A 158 26.99 12.11 3.08
C GLU A 158 27.72 11.40 1.94
N ILE A 159 27.03 10.51 1.22
CA ILE A 159 27.57 9.84 0.03
C ILE A 159 28.05 10.87 -0.98
N ARG A 160 27.23 11.87 -1.32
CA ARG A 160 27.60 12.91 -2.30
C ARG A 160 28.80 13.73 -1.82
N ALA A 161 28.81 14.11 -0.54
CA ALA A 161 29.92 14.85 0.05
C ALA A 161 31.24 14.05 0.03
N THR A 162 31.18 12.75 0.29
CA THR A 162 32.35 11.86 0.37
C THR A 162 32.88 11.47 -1.01
N THR A 163 31.99 11.16 -1.94
CA THR A 163 32.34 10.65 -3.27
C THR A 163 32.59 11.74 -4.30
N GLY A 164 32.05 12.95 -4.07
CA GLY A 164 32.07 14.04 -5.05
C GLY A 164 31.02 13.90 -6.16
N ILE A 165 30.08 12.95 -6.04
CA ILE A 165 28.92 12.87 -6.92
C ILE A 165 28.08 14.14 -6.76
N ASP A 166 27.87 14.89 -7.85
CA ASP A 166 26.95 16.03 -7.86
C ASP A 166 25.53 15.55 -7.58
N LYS A 167 25.02 14.63 -8.39
CA LYS A 167 23.76 13.90 -8.19
C LYS A 167 23.86 12.52 -8.81
N PHE A 168 23.15 11.55 -8.24
CA PHE A 168 22.86 10.31 -8.94
C PHE A 168 22.08 10.61 -10.21
N GLU A 169 22.34 9.85 -11.26
CA GLU A 169 21.55 9.95 -12.47
C GLU A 169 20.13 9.43 -12.22
N LEU A 170 20.00 8.32 -11.49
CA LEU A 170 18.72 7.74 -11.09
C LEU A 170 18.82 7.12 -9.70
N ILE A 171 17.80 7.34 -8.87
CA ILE A 171 17.54 6.51 -7.68
C ILE A 171 16.25 5.74 -7.91
N GLY A 172 16.30 4.43 -7.83
CA GLY A 172 15.16 3.54 -7.92
C GLY A 172 14.83 2.95 -6.55
N LEU A 173 13.55 2.95 -6.19
CA LEU A 173 13.04 2.34 -4.97
C LEU A 173 12.12 1.19 -5.39
N ASP A 174 12.71 0.00 -5.49
CA ASP A 174 12.03 -1.27 -5.76
C ASP A 174 11.45 -1.78 -4.43
N ALA A 175 10.46 -1.01 -3.97
CA ALA A 175 9.89 -1.07 -2.64
C ALA A 175 8.46 -0.51 -2.64
N CYS A 176 7.61 -1.10 -1.81
CA CYS A 176 6.19 -0.76 -1.70
C CYS A 176 5.97 0.71 -1.30
N LEU A 177 4.94 1.35 -1.86
CA LEU A 177 4.40 2.65 -1.38
C LEU A 177 5.39 3.83 -1.44
N MET A 178 6.50 3.76 -2.18
CA MET A 178 7.53 4.80 -2.17
C MET A 178 7.27 6.00 -3.09
N SER A 179 6.26 5.95 -3.98
CA SER A 179 5.93 7.03 -4.93
C SER A 179 5.12 8.14 -4.26
N HIS A 180 5.76 8.82 -3.32
CA HIS A 180 5.18 9.83 -2.44
C HIS A 180 5.79 11.21 -2.68
N MET A 181 5.00 12.28 -2.48
CA MET A 181 5.55 13.64 -2.45
C MET A 181 6.66 13.79 -1.41
N GLU A 182 6.48 13.18 -0.23
CA GLU A 182 7.47 13.18 0.84
C GLU A 182 8.80 12.59 0.39
N VAL A 183 8.74 11.43 -0.26
CA VAL A 183 9.91 10.66 -0.70
C VAL A 183 10.63 11.37 -1.85
N PHE A 184 9.91 11.78 -2.89
CA PHE A 184 10.53 12.47 -4.02
C PHE A 184 11.09 13.84 -3.63
N ASN A 185 10.56 14.50 -2.60
CA ASN A 185 11.13 15.73 -2.06
C ASN A 185 12.52 15.50 -1.41
N VAL A 186 12.74 14.34 -0.80
CA VAL A 186 14.10 13.91 -0.40
C VAL A 186 14.97 13.62 -1.61
N LEU A 187 14.49 12.77 -2.52
CA LEU A 187 15.32 12.33 -3.65
C LEU A 187 15.76 13.48 -4.57
N GLN A 188 14.94 14.53 -4.74
CA GLN A 188 15.30 15.67 -5.61
C GLN A 188 16.58 16.39 -5.19
N GLN A 189 17.03 16.27 -3.94
CA GLN A 189 18.30 16.85 -3.53
C GLN A 189 19.48 16.07 -4.07
N HIS A 190 19.30 14.76 -4.27
CA HIS A 190 20.38 13.80 -4.47
C HIS A 190 20.41 13.16 -5.85
N ALA A 191 19.28 13.14 -6.57
CA ALA A 191 19.16 12.51 -7.87
C ALA A 191 18.53 13.43 -8.94
N ARG A 192 18.72 13.06 -10.21
CA ARG A 192 18.06 13.69 -11.36
C ARG A 192 16.71 13.03 -11.65
N TYR A 193 16.65 11.71 -11.55
CA TYR A 193 15.42 10.93 -11.78
C TYR A 193 15.14 9.98 -10.61
N GLY A 194 13.87 9.74 -10.33
CA GLY A 194 13.36 8.80 -9.33
C GLY A 194 12.47 7.74 -9.98
N VAL A 195 12.44 6.51 -9.45
CA VAL A 195 11.45 5.49 -9.84
C VAL A 195 10.88 4.85 -8.58
N ALA A 196 9.56 4.79 -8.45
CA ALA A 196 8.86 4.21 -7.29
C ALA A 196 7.38 3.87 -7.60
N SER A 197 6.76 3.05 -6.74
CA SER A 197 5.33 2.67 -6.82
C SER A 197 4.46 3.37 -5.76
N GLN A 198 3.23 3.76 -6.13
CA GLN A 198 2.23 4.30 -5.18
C GLN A 198 1.59 3.20 -4.33
N GLU A 199 1.56 1.97 -4.85
CA GLU A 199 0.96 0.79 -4.25
C GLU A 199 2.04 -0.22 -3.82
N THR A 200 1.65 -1.28 -3.12
CA THR A 200 2.47 -2.48 -2.95
C THR A 200 2.94 -3.05 -4.28
N GLU A 201 4.21 -3.43 -4.35
CA GLU A 201 4.78 -4.09 -5.52
C GLU A 201 4.65 -5.62 -5.36
N PRO A 202 4.42 -6.37 -6.45
CA PRO A 202 4.46 -7.83 -6.39
C PRO A 202 5.86 -8.32 -5.98
N ALA A 203 5.94 -9.49 -5.34
CA ALA A 203 7.16 -10.21 -5.01
C ALA A 203 8.11 -10.39 -6.21
N LEU A 204 7.58 -10.25 -7.43
CA LEU A 204 8.32 -10.23 -8.68
C LEU A 204 9.43 -9.15 -8.74
N GLY A 205 9.26 -8.01 -8.06
CA GLY A 205 10.15 -6.87 -8.22
C GLY A 205 10.13 -6.32 -9.66
N TRP A 206 11.24 -5.71 -10.08
CA TRP A 206 11.39 -5.14 -11.41
C TRP A 206 11.97 -6.13 -12.43
N ALA A 207 11.65 -5.93 -13.72
CA ALA A 207 12.17 -6.78 -14.81
C ALA A 207 13.66 -6.48 -15.14
N TYR A 208 14.56 -6.79 -14.21
CA TYR A 208 15.99 -6.45 -14.22
C TYR A 208 16.70 -6.82 -15.52
N THR A 209 16.45 -8.02 -16.04
CA THR A 209 17.06 -8.47 -17.31
C THR A 209 16.74 -7.48 -18.45
N SER A 210 15.48 -7.02 -18.56
CA SER A 210 15.02 -6.26 -19.72
C SER A 210 15.56 -4.82 -19.72
N PHE A 211 15.36 -4.07 -18.63
CA PHE A 211 15.79 -2.67 -18.61
C PHE A 211 17.33 -2.54 -18.59
N LEU A 212 18.05 -3.45 -17.92
CA LEU A 212 19.51 -3.44 -17.93
C LEU A 212 20.07 -3.79 -19.32
N ASN A 213 19.41 -4.70 -20.06
CA ASN A 213 19.79 -4.98 -21.44
C ASN A 213 19.63 -3.72 -22.33
N GLN A 214 18.59 -2.91 -22.12
CA GLN A 214 18.44 -1.64 -22.83
C GLN A 214 19.59 -0.67 -22.50
N LEU A 215 19.98 -0.58 -21.23
CA LEU A 215 21.10 0.26 -20.78
C LEU A 215 22.44 -0.20 -21.36
N VAL A 216 22.78 -1.49 -21.27
CA VAL A 216 24.06 -2.03 -21.76
C VAL A 216 24.20 -1.87 -23.28
N ASN A 217 23.10 -2.03 -24.03
CA ASN A 217 23.09 -1.81 -25.48
C ASN A 217 23.07 -0.32 -25.88
N ASN A 218 22.65 0.56 -24.98
CA ASN A 218 22.63 2.01 -25.22
C ASN A 218 23.08 2.82 -23.98
N PRO A 219 24.38 2.76 -23.60
CA PRO A 219 24.88 3.44 -22.42
C PRO A 219 24.94 4.97 -22.57
N SER A 220 24.62 5.49 -23.76
CA SER A 220 24.46 6.92 -23.99
C SER A 220 23.13 7.48 -23.46
N MET A 221 22.18 6.62 -23.06
CA MET A 221 20.94 7.07 -22.44
C MET A 221 21.21 7.88 -21.16
N ASN A 222 20.21 8.66 -20.75
CA ASN A 222 20.16 9.38 -19.48
C ASN A 222 19.21 8.65 -18.51
N GLY A 223 19.07 9.18 -17.29
CA GLY A 223 18.21 8.62 -16.27
C GLY A 223 16.73 8.61 -16.66
N ALA A 224 16.24 9.58 -17.45
CA ALA A 224 14.88 9.52 -18.01
C ALA A 224 14.68 8.28 -18.88
N GLY A 225 15.63 8.00 -19.78
CA GLY A 225 15.58 6.80 -20.63
C GLY A 225 15.65 5.51 -19.83
N LEU A 226 16.50 5.45 -18.80
CA LEU A 226 16.59 4.29 -17.91
C LEU A 226 15.30 4.11 -17.09
N GLY A 227 14.77 5.17 -16.47
CA GLY A 227 13.54 5.12 -15.69
C GLY A 227 12.32 4.75 -16.53
N ALA A 228 12.20 5.28 -17.75
CA ALA A 228 11.18 4.87 -18.70
C ALA A 228 11.30 3.37 -19.04
N ALA A 229 12.53 2.86 -19.25
CA ALA A 229 12.74 1.44 -19.49
C ALA A 229 12.30 0.56 -18.31
N VAL A 230 12.57 0.97 -17.07
CA VAL A 230 12.08 0.28 -15.86
C VAL A 230 10.55 0.18 -15.90
N VAL A 231 9.85 1.32 -16.04
CA VAL A 231 8.36 1.37 -16.09
C VAL A 231 7.79 0.59 -17.27
N ASP A 232 8.40 0.70 -18.44
CA ASP A 232 7.90 0.05 -19.66
C ASP A 232 7.99 -1.49 -19.59
N THR A 233 9.06 -1.99 -18.98
CA THR A 233 9.32 -3.44 -18.87
C THR A 233 8.65 -4.08 -17.66
N TYR A 234 8.25 -3.28 -16.66
CA TYR A 234 7.69 -3.74 -15.39
C TYR A 234 6.56 -4.77 -15.59
N ILE A 235 6.70 -5.92 -14.93
CA ILE A 235 5.90 -7.16 -15.06
C ILE A 235 5.98 -7.84 -16.45
N ARG A 236 6.02 -7.11 -17.56
CA ARG A 236 5.89 -7.69 -18.91
C ARG A 236 7.06 -8.58 -19.32
N ASP A 237 8.27 -8.17 -18.98
CA ASP A 237 9.50 -8.79 -19.48
C ASP A 237 10.30 -9.52 -18.39
N ASP A 238 9.72 -9.65 -17.20
CA ASP A 238 10.32 -10.30 -16.05
C ASP A 238 10.63 -11.78 -16.30
N GLN A 239 11.77 -12.28 -15.85
CA GLN A 239 12.18 -13.64 -16.20
C GLN A 239 11.31 -14.70 -15.52
N ARG A 240 10.78 -14.44 -14.32
CA ARG A 240 9.80 -15.33 -13.69
C ARG A 240 8.48 -15.40 -14.45
N ILE A 241 8.26 -14.54 -15.44
CA ILE A 241 7.10 -14.59 -16.33
C ILE A 241 7.47 -15.10 -17.73
N VAL A 242 8.54 -14.60 -18.34
CA VAL A 242 8.84 -14.91 -19.74
C VAL A 242 9.64 -16.19 -19.93
N ASP A 243 10.48 -16.60 -18.97
CA ASP A 243 11.19 -17.88 -19.03
C ASP A 243 10.27 -19.03 -18.61
N ASP A 244 10.21 -20.08 -19.42
CA ASP A 244 9.28 -21.21 -19.22
C ASP A 244 9.55 -21.96 -17.89
N ARG A 245 10.82 -22.09 -17.49
CA ARG A 245 11.21 -22.83 -16.28
C ARG A 245 11.05 -21.97 -15.05
N ALA A 246 11.45 -20.71 -15.09
CA ALA A 246 11.24 -19.76 -14.01
C ALA A 246 9.74 -19.54 -13.76
N ARG A 247 8.94 -19.39 -14.83
CA ARG A 247 7.48 -19.30 -14.72
C ARG A 247 6.86 -20.52 -14.05
N GLN A 248 7.24 -21.74 -14.44
CA GLN A 248 6.73 -22.95 -13.79
C GLN A 248 7.05 -23.00 -12.28
N ARG A 249 8.18 -22.42 -11.85
CA ARG A 249 8.51 -22.30 -10.42
C ARG A 249 7.65 -21.24 -9.74
N PHE A 250 7.54 -20.06 -10.36
CA PHE A 250 6.82 -18.92 -9.81
C PHE A 250 5.31 -19.17 -9.62
N VAL A 251 4.63 -19.75 -10.61
CA VAL A 251 3.19 -20.04 -10.49
C VAL A 251 2.88 -21.46 -9.99
N GLY A 252 3.91 -22.27 -9.73
CA GLY A 252 3.78 -23.64 -9.26
C GLY A 252 2.89 -24.52 -10.15
N SER A 253 1.87 -25.15 -9.55
CA SER A 253 0.92 -26.02 -10.28
C SER A 253 -0.10 -25.24 -11.14
N SER A 254 -0.17 -23.91 -10.98
CA SER A 254 -1.09 -23.07 -11.74
C SER A 254 -0.61 -22.94 -13.19
N SER A 255 -1.36 -23.49 -14.13
CA SER A 255 -1.02 -23.38 -15.55
C SER A 255 -1.49 -22.02 -16.11
N GLY A 256 -0.54 -21.14 -16.44
CA GLY A 256 -0.82 -19.88 -17.14
C GLY A 256 0.21 -19.61 -18.23
N SER A 257 -0.25 -19.13 -19.39
CA SER A 257 0.65 -18.50 -20.35
C SER A 257 1.24 -17.22 -19.76
N ALA A 258 2.43 -16.81 -20.21
CA ALA A 258 3.05 -15.55 -19.80
C ALA A 258 2.07 -14.36 -19.93
N ALA A 259 1.28 -14.30 -21.01
CA ALA A 259 0.27 -13.27 -21.23
C ALA A 259 -0.93 -13.31 -20.26
N GLN A 260 -1.25 -14.46 -19.68
CA GLN A 260 -2.28 -14.55 -18.63
C GLN A 260 -1.74 -14.03 -17.30
N ILE A 261 -0.55 -14.48 -16.91
CA ILE A 261 0.10 -14.06 -15.65
C ILE A 261 0.39 -12.56 -15.69
N THR A 262 0.94 -12.06 -16.79
CA THR A 262 1.19 -10.62 -17.00
C THR A 262 -0.09 -9.82 -16.76
N ARG A 263 -1.20 -10.18 -17.42
CA ARG A 263 -2.48 -9.46 -17.25
C ARG A 263 -3.01 -9.50 -15.82
N GLN A 264 -2.81 -10.63 -15.12
CA GLN A 264 -3.24 -10.77 -13.74
C GLN A 264 -2.44 -9.83 -12.82
N LEU A 265 -1.11 -9.89 -12.89
CA LEU A 265 -0.23 -9.06 -12.07
C LEU A 265 -0.36 -7.57 -12.41
N GLU A 266 -0.42 -7.23 -13.71
CA GLU A 266 -0.60 -5.85 -14.16
C GLU A 266 -1.89 -5.20 -13.66
N SER A 267 -2.89 -5.97 -13.22
CA SER A 267 -4.19 -5.40 -12.82
C SER A 267 -4.15 -4.57 -11.52
N SER A 268 -3.18 -4.79 -10.63
CA SER A 268 -3.14 -4.17 -9.29
C SER A 268 -1.90 -3.32 -9.02
N ILE A 269 -1.01 -3.14 -10.00
CA ILE A 269 0.26 -2.44 -9.82
C ILE A 269 0.17 -0.94 -10.04
N THR A 270 1.19 -0.22 -9.58
CA THR A 270 1.53 1.13 -10.03
C THR A 270 3.06 1.23 -10.18
N LEU A 271 3.59 2.07 -11.06
CA LEU A 271 5.00 2.43 -11.10
C LEU A 271 5.19 3.74 -11.86
N SER A 272 6.02 4.64 -11.33
CA SER A 272 6.30 5.95 -11.95
C SER A 272 7.79 6.24 -11.99
N ALA A 273 8.25 6.73 -13.14
CA ALA A 273 9.55 7.37 -13.31
C ALA A 273 9.35 8.89 -13.37
N VAL A 274 10.13 9.63 -12.59
CA VAL A 274 9.93 11.07 -12.33
C VAL A 274 11.22 11.85 -12.60
N ASP A 275 11.10 13.00 -13.27
CA ASP A 275 12.13 14.04 -13.33
C ASP A 275 12.11 14.86 -12.04
N LEU A 276 13.10 14.63 -11.19
CA LEU A 276 13.16 15.25 -9.88
C LEU A 276 13.50 16.73 -9.93
N SER A 277 13.93 17.27 -11.09
CA SER A 277 14.12 18.70 -11.26
C SER A 277 12.80 19.49 -11.34
N ALA A 278 11.67 18.80 -11.58
CA ALA A 278 10.34 19.39 -11.57
C ALA A 278 9.71 19.48 -10.16
N MET A 279 10.27 18.80 -9.16
CA MET A 279 9.75 18.79 -7.80
C MET A 279 9.58 20.17 -7.16
N PRO A 280 10.47 21.17 -7.36
CA PRO A 280 10.25 22.52 -6.85
C PRO A 280 8.96 23.19 -7.38
N GLU A 281 8.61 22.97 -8.65
CA GLU A 281 7.38 23.49 -9.25
C GLU A 281 6.16 22.75 -8.70
N LEU A 282 6.24 21.43 -8.55
CA LEU A 282 5.18 20.62 -7.97
C LEU A 282 4.93 20.98 -6.48
N ASN A 283 5.98 21.16 -5.68
CA ASN A 283 5.87 21.65 -4.31
C ASN A 283 5.20 23.03 -4.25
N ALA A 284 5.56 23.95 -5.16
CA ALA A 284 4.93 25.26 -5.22
C ALA A 284 3.44 25.16 -5.58
N ALA A 285 3.05 24.25 -6.48
CA ALA A 285 1.66 23.99 -6.81
C ALA A 285 0.88 23.38 -5.63
N VAL A 286 1.48 22.42 -4.91
CA VAL A 286 0.89 21.85 -3.67
C VAL A 286 0.74 22.91 -2.59
N ASN A 287 1.71 23.82 -2.42
CA ASN A 287 1.60 24.94 -1.48
C ASN A 287 0.47 25.91 -1.87
N GLN A 288 0.28 26.17 -3.16
CA GLN A 288 -0.86 26.96 -3.65
C GLN A 288 -2.20 26.26 -3.38
N LEU A 289 -2.25 24.93 -3.54
CA LEU A 289 -3.43 24.14 -3.20
C LEU A 289 -3.73 24.21 -1.70
N ALA A 290 -2.73 23.97 -0.85
CA ALA A 290 -2.84 24.10 0.62
C ALA A 290 -3.42 25.47 1.04
N LEU A 291 -2.89 26.56 0.48
CA LEU A 291 -3.38 27.92 0.73
C LEU A 291 -4.83 28.13 0.25
N ALA A 292 -5.20 27.57 -0.91
CA ALA A 292 -6.57 27.66 -1.42
C ALA A 292 -7.56 26.84 -0.58
N LEU A 293 -7.17 25.63 -0.16
CA LEU A 293 -7.97 24.76 0.71
C LEU A 293 -8.24 25.40 2.07
N GLN A 294 -7.32 26.22 2.58
CA GLN A 294 -7.54 26.99 3.80
C GLN A 294 -8.74 27.96 3.71
N GLY A 295 -9.14 28.35 2.49
CA GLY A 295 -10.21 29.31 2.22
C GLY A 295 -11.62 28.72 2.04
N VAL A 296 -11.78 27.41 2.17
CA VAL A 296 -13.06 26.70 1.91
C VAL A 296 -13.56 25.92 3.13
N ASP A 297 -14.75 25.34 3.03
CA ASP A 297 -15.32 24.49 4.08
C ASP A 297 -14.52 23.18 4.16
N GLN A 298 -13.95 22.89 5.34
CA GLN A 298 -13.12 21.70 5.54
C GLN A 298 -13.91 20.39 5.46
N ARG A 299 -15.26 20.44 5.59
CA ARG A 299 -16.13 19.28 5.35
C ARG A 299 -16.11 18.86 3.88
N GLU A 300 -16.08 19.82 2.95
CA GLU A 300 -15.98 19.53 1.51
C GLU A 300 -14.61 18.94 1.16
N VAL A 301 -13.55 19.39 1.85
CA VAL A 301 -12.21 18.83 1.66
C VAL A 301 -12.08 17.43 2.27
N ALA A 302 -12.68 17.19 3.44
CA ALA A 302 -12.76 15.85 4.02
C ALA A 302 -13.50 14.90 3.08
N LYS A 303 -14.59 15.35 2.43
CA LYS A 303 -15.30 14.58 1.42
C LYS A 303 -14.40 14.23 0.22
N ALA A 304 -13.66 15.20 -0.30
CA ALA A 304 -12.69 14.95 -1.37
C ALA A 304 -11.59 13.96 -0.95
N ARG A 305 -11.09 14.06 0.27
CA ARG A 305 -10.09 13.15 0.86
C ARG A 305 -10.63 11.73 0.97
N SER A 306 -11.86 11.54 1.42
CA SER A 306 -12.43 10.20 1.67
C SER A 306 -12.75 9.41 0.42
N TYR A 307 -12.87 10.10 -0.72
CA TYR A 307 -13.14 9.47 -2.02
C TYR A 307 -11.96 9.53 -3.01
N ALA A 308 -10.83 10.12 -2.60
CA ALA A 308 -9.62 10.05 -3.39
C ALA A 308 -9.11 8.61 -3.46
N GLN A 309 -8.56 8.19 -4.61
CA GLN A 309 -8.02 6.85 -4.81
C GLN A 309 -7.06 6.49 -3.66
N PRO A 310 -7.40 5.50 -2.82
CA PRO A 310 -6.55 5.09 -1.72
C PRO A 310 -5.53 4.05 -2.17
N PHE A 311 -4.43 3.98 -1.43
CA PHE A 311 -3.44 2.91 -1.50
C PHE A 311 -3.36 2.16 -0.15
N THR A 312 -2.61 1.05 -0.12
CA THR A 312 -2.53 0.20 1.07
C THR A 312 -2.15 0.99 2.33
N SER A 313 -2.93 0.79 3.41
CA SER A 313 -2.66 1.39 4.72
C SER A 313 -1.62 0.57 5.48
N ILE A 314 -0.63 1.25 6.04
CA ILE A 314 0.36 0.64 6.97
C ILE A 314 -0.02 0.84 8.45
N PHE A 315 -1.12 1.56 8.72
CA PHE A 315 -1.56 1.94 10.07
C PHE A 315 -2.76 1.11 10.57
N GLY A 316 -2.97 -0.06 9.96
CA GLY A 316 -4.08 -0.97 10.26
C GLY A 316 -5.29 -0.77 9.34
N SER A 317 -6.23 -1.71 9.45
CA SER A 317 -7.46 -1.79 8.63
C SER A 317 -8.70 -1.20 9.28
N ASP A 318 -8.66 -0.93 10.58
CA ASP A 318 -9.77 -0.32 11.34
C ASP A 318 -9.90 1.19 11.11
N VAL A 319 -9.06 1.77 10.26
CA VAL A 319 -9.03 3.19 9.95
C VAL A 319 -9.03 3.40 8.44
N PRO A 320 -9.68 4.46 7.93
CA PRO A 320 -9.61 4.82 6.52
C PRO A 320 -8.15 4.95 6.04
N PRO A 321 -7.79 4.40 4.86
CA PRO A 321 -6.47 4.56 4.29
C PRO A 321 -6.07 6.03 4.19
N SER A 322 -4.80 6.33 4.44
CA SER A 322 -4.26 7.69 4.56
C SER A 322 -3.25 8.06 3.48
N TYR A 323 -2.89 7.10 2.63
CA TYR A 323 -2.17 7.35 1.39
C TYR A 323 -3.18 7.46 0.28
N ILE A 324 -3.29 8.66 -0.28
CA ILE A 324 -4.23 8.96 -1.35
C ILE A 324 -3.49 9.53 -2.55
N ASP A 325 -4.06 9.32 -3.73
CA ASP A 325 -3.54 9.91 -4.96
C ASP A 325 -3.70 11.44 -4.97
N LEU A 326 -2.59 12.16 -5.16
CA LEU A 326 -2.55 13.62 -5.10
C LEU A 326 -3.36 14.27 -6.24
N GLY A 327 -3.22 13.76 -7.46
CA GLY A 327 -3.91 14.30 -8.63
C GLY A 327 -5.43 14.09 -8.56
N ASN A 328 -5.86 12.90 -8.17
CA ASN A 328 -7.27 12.57 -7.96
C ASN A 328 -7.87 13.40 -6.82
N PHE A 329 -7.16 13.54 -5.70
CA PHE A 329 -7.57 14.42 -4.60
C PHE A 329 -7.74 15.88 -5.05
N ALA A 330 -6.78 16.43 -5.80
CA ALA A 330 -6.84 17.82 -6.28
C ALA A 330 -8.08 18.07 -7.16
N GLN A 331 -8.44 17.10 -8.00
CA GLN A 331 -9.65 17.17 -8.83
C GLN A 331 -10.93 17.05 -8.01
N LEU A 332 -11.00 16.10 -7.05
CA LEU A 332 -12.15 15.96 -6.15
C LEU A 332 -12.34 17.21 -5.30
N ALA A 333 -11.27 17.79 -4.77
CA ALA A 333 -11.33 19.02 -3.99
C ALA A 333 -11.90 20.19 -4.83
N ALA A 334 -11.49 20.29 -6.10
CA ALA A 334 -12.07 21.27 -7.02
C ALA A 334 -13.56 21.03 -7.29
N GLN A 335 -13.98 19.77 -7.44
CA GLN A 335 -15.37 19.39 -7.71
C GLN A 335 -16.29 19.61 -6.50
N GLU A 336 -15.88 19.16 -5.31
CA GLU A 336 -16.69 19.23 -4.09
C GLU A 336 -16.80 20.66 -3.57
N THR A 337 -15.70 21.44 -3.59
CA THR A 337 -15.72 22.83 -3.10
C THR A 337 -16.31 23.82 -4.09
N ARG A 338 -16.28 23.49 -5.39
CA ARG A 338 -16.67 24.38 -6.51
C ARG A 338 -16.02 25.76 -6.44
N ASN A 339 -14.87 25.85 -5.78
CA ASN A 339 -14.19 27.10 -5.50
C ASN A 339 -13.17 27.39 -6.61
N PRO A 340 -13.25 28.54 -7.32
CA PRO A 340 -12.34 28.84 -8.42
C PRO A 340 -10.86 28.85 -8.06
N ALA A 341 -10.49 29.23 -6.83
CA ALA A 341 -9.10 29.21 -6.38
C ALA A 341 -8.60 27.78 -6.16
N VAL A 342 -9.43 26.91 -5.58
CA VAL A 342 -9.12 25.48 -5.44
C VAL A 342 -9.05 24.81 -6.81
N THR A 343 -9.98 25.12 -7.72
CA THR A 343 -9.92 24.62 -9.11
C THR A 343 -8.65 25.04 -9.82
N GLN A 344 -8.24 26.30 -9.71
CA GLN A 344 -7.01 26.80 -10.33
C GLN A 344 -5.77 26.13 -9.72
N ALA A 345 -5.68 26.05 -8.40
CA ALA A 345 -4.55 25.44 -7.71
C ALA A 345 -4.48 23.92 -7.97
N GLY A 346 -5.61 23.23 -7.99
CA GLY A 346 -5.69 21.82 -8.34
C GLY A 346 -5.26 21.55 -9.78
N GLN A 347 -5.62 22.42 -10.73
CA GLN A 347 -5.10 22.33 -12.10
C GLN A 347 -3.59 22.54 -12.16
N ALA A 348 -3.04 23.49 -11.38
CA ALA A 348 -1.60 23.69 -11.31
C ALA A 348 -0.86 22.45 -10.78
N VAL A 349 -1.45 21.73 -9.82
CA VAL A 349 -0.91 20.44 -9.34
C VAL A 349 -0.90 19.41 -10.47
N LEU A 350 -2.00 19.24 -11.22
CA LEU A 350 -2.06 18.31 -12.34
C LEU A 350 -1.05 18.65 -13.45
N ASP A 351 -0.89 19.94 -13.77
CA ASP A 351 0.05 20.39 -14.79
C ASP A 351 1.51 20.11 -14.35
N ALA A 352 1.82 20.35 -13.07
CA ALA A 352 3.14 20.07 -12.51
C ALA A 352 3.43 18.56 -12.41
N LEU A 353 2.43 17.73 -12.05
CA LEU A 353 2.55 16.27 -12.07
C LEU A 353 2.88 15.78 -13.48
N ASN A 354 2.12 16.22 -14.49
CA ASN A 354 2.37 15.86 -15.89
C ASN A 354 3.74 16.33 -16.38
N GLY A 355 4.26 17.46 -15.87
CA GLY A 355 5.61 17.94 -16.17
C GLY A 355 6.72 17.13 -15.49
N ALA A 356 6.44 16.51 -14.34
CA ALA A 356 7.38 15.71 -13.59
C ALA A 356 7.45 14.24 -14.06
N ILE A 357 6.34 13.67 -14.55
CA ILE A 357 6.28 12.25 -14.95
C ILE A 357 7.03 12.04 -16.27
N VAL A 358 8.02 11.16 -16.23
CA VAL A 358 8.73 10.65 -17.41
C VAL A 358 7.98 9.46 -18.01
N ALA A 359 7.54 8.53 -17.16
CA ALA A 359 6.73 7.38 -17.52
C ALA A 359 5.89 6.96 -16.31
N GLU A 360 4.69 6.48 -16.54
CA GLU A 360 3.77 6.01 -15.49
C GLU A 360 3.01 4.79 -16.01
N ARG A 361 2.72 3.85 -15.11
CA ARG A 361 1.88 2.68 -15.36
C ARG A 361 1.07 2.35 -14.12
N HIS A 362 -0.22 2.10 -14.30
CA HIS A 362 -1.07 1.50 -13.27
C HIS A 362 -2.03 0.46 -13.85
N GLY A 363 -2.47 -0.43 -12.98
CA GLY A 363 -3.46 -1.47 -13.28
C GLY A 363 -4.91 -0.99 -13.19
N SER A 364 -5.81 -1.77 -13.78
CA SER A 364 -7.26 -1.44 -13.79
C SER A 364 -7.91 -1.43 -12.40
N LYS A 365 -7.29 -2.05 -11.39
CA LYS A 365 -7.73 -2.07 -9.98
C LYS A 365 -7.12 -0.95 -9.15
N LYS A 366 -6.35 -0.05 -9.78
CA LYS A 366 -5.85 1.20 -9.21
C LYS A 366 -6.27 2.38 -10.10
N PRO A 367 -7.58 2.54 -10.38
CA PRO A 367 -8.06 3.63 -11.22
C PRO A 367 -7.74 4.97 -10.56
N GLY A 368 -7.56 6.02 -11.37
CA GLY A 368 -7.31 7.36 -10.86
C GLY A 368 -5.92 7.59 -10.27
N ALA A 369 -5.01 6.59 -10.30
CA ALA A 369 -3.60 6.79 -9.99
C ALA A 369 -2.95 7.78 -10.98
N THR A 370 -2.17 8.72 -10.46
CA THR A 370 -1.48 9.79 -11.21
C THR A 370 0.02 9.80 -10.98
N GLY A 371 0.57 8.74 -10.36
CA GLY A 371 1.98 8.54 -10.11
C GLY A 371 2.51 9.13 -8.80
N PHE A 372 1.72 9.94 -8.08
CA PHE A 372 2.13 10.54 -6.82
C PHE A 372 1.07 10.39 -5.73
N SER A 373 1.46 9.77 -4.63
CA SER A 373 0.70 9.73 -3.39
C SER A 373 1.08 10.88 -2.47
N ILE A 374 0.18 11.24 -1.55
CA ILE A 374 0.43 12.15 -0.44
C ILE A 374 -0.20 11.61 0.84
N TYR A 375 0.43 11.85 2.00
CA TYR A 375 -0.16 11.49 3.28
C TYR A 375 -1.27 12.47 3.69
N PHE A 376 -2.51 12.00 3.76
CA PHE A 376 -3.64 12.73 4.32
C PHE A 376 -4.40 11.83 5.31
N PRO A 377 -4.10 11.91 6.63
CA PRO A 377 -4.78 11.10 7.65
C PRO A 377 -6.28 11.43 7.76
N ASN A 378 -7.01 10.69 8.61
CA ASN A 378 -8.27 11.15 9.19
C ASN A 378 -8.00 11.72 10.60
N SER A 379 -9.03 12.19 11.31
CA SER A 379 -8.83 12.80 12.64
C SER A 379 -8.29 11.81 13.69
N GLN A 380 -8.56 10.51 13.53
CA GLN A 380 -8.05 9.46 14.41
C GLN A 380 -6.56 9.24 14.21
N LEU A 381 -6.10 9.08 12.97
CA LEU A 381 -4.68 8.94 12.66
C LEU A 381 -3.89 10.22 12.99
N TYR A 382 -4.46 11.39 12.74
CA TYR A 382 -3.82 12.66 13.08
C TYR A 382 -3.58 12.81 14.60
N ARG A 383 -4.48 12.26 15.44
CA ARG A 383 -4.31 12.24 16.91
C ARG A 383 -3.33 11.18 17.40
N ASN A 384 -3.07 10.14 16.62
CA ASN A 384 -2.20 9.05 17.01
C ASN A 384 -0.74 9.54 17.00
N PRO A 385 0.05 9.39 18.08
CA PRO A 385 1.45 9.85 18.09
C PRO A 385 2.33 9.23 17.00
N ALA A 386 2.09 7.97 16.63
CA ALA A 386 2.87 7.24 15.63
C ALA A 386 2.51 7.61 14.18
N ALA A 387 1.23 7.92 13.90
CA ALA A 387 0.80 8.30 12.55
C ALA A 387 0.68 9.83 12.37
N GLY A 388 0.47 10.56 13.45
CA GLY A 388 0.21 12.00 13.46
C GLY A 388 1.46 12.87 13.35
N PRO A 389 1.30 14.18 13.62
CA PRO A 389 2.29 15.19 13.25
C PRO A 389 3.64 15.03 13.95
N GLU A 390 3.71 14.41 15.13
CA GLU A 390 4.96 14.19 15.85
C GLU A 390 5.93 13.26 15.13
N SER A 391 5.41 12.16 14.58
CA SER A 391 6.23 11.23 13.80
C SER A 391 6.38 11.74 12.36
N TYR A 392 5.30 12.25 11.76
CA TYR A 392 5.30 12.75 10.39
C TYR A 392 6.33 13.86 10.17
N THR A 393 6.33 14.91 11.00
CA THR A 393 7.26 16.04 10.83
C THR A 393 8.69 15.72 11.24
N ALA A 394 8.90 14.70 12.09
CA ALA A 394 10.25 14.25 12.46
C ALA A 394 10.90 13.44 11.33
N ILE A 395 10.14 12.53 10.72
CA ILE A 395 10.64 11.60 9.70
C ILE A 395 10.61 12.23 8.30
N ALA A 396 9.49 12.83 7.89
CA ALA A 396 9.35 13.51 6.61
C ALA A 396 9.82 14.99 6.69
N ASN A 397 10.82 15.27 7.53
CA ASN A 397 11.18 16.62 7.94
C ASN A 397 11.51 17.57 6.78
N ARG A 398 12.13 17.06 5.71
CA ARG A 398 12.48 17.88 4.54
C ARG A 398 11.23 18.34 3.80
N PHE A 399 10.28 17.44 3.56
CA PHE A 399 9.04 17.80 2.90
C PHE A 399 8.21 18.78 3.76
N ALA A 400 8.13 18.55 5.06
CA ALA A 400 7.47 19.46 5.99
C ALA A 400 8.18 20.83 6.08
N ALA A 401 9.49 20.91 5.88
CA ALA A 401 10.23 22.18 5.85
C ALA A 401 10.11 22.92 4.50
N ASP A 402 9.99 22.18 3.39
CA ASP A 402 9.98 22.71 2.03
C ASP A 402 8.56 22.93 1.47
N SER A 403 7.52 22.52 2.21
CA SER A 403 6.11 22.64 1.82
C SER A 403 5.26 23.27 2.93
N LEU A 404 4.00 23.56 2.61
CA LEU A 404 2.96 24.01 3.56
C LEU A 404 1.98 22.89 3.89
N TRP A 405 2.34 21.62 3.63
CA TRP A 405 1.41 20.52 3.79
C TRP A 405 1.16 20.17 5.26
N ASP A 406 2.18 20.15 6.10
CA ASP A 406 2.03 19.98 7.55
C ASP A 406 1.30 21.18 8.20
N ASP A 407 1.57 22.41 7.75
CA ASP A 407 0.78 23.60 8.09
C ASP A 407 -0.69 23.43 7.72
N TYR A 408 -0.99 22.91 6.53
CA TYR A 408 -2.35 22.65 6.08
C TYR A 408 -3.02 21.54 6.89
N LEU A 409 -2.34 20.43 7.17
CA LEU A 409 -2.87 19.38 8.05
C LEU A 409 -3.19 19.95 9.43
N ALA A 410 -2.29 20.77 10.00
CA ALA A 410 -2.56 21.45 11.26
C ALA A 410 -3.74 22.43 11.18
N PHE A 411 -3.91 23.15 10.08
CA PHE A 411 -5.10 23.98 9.85
C PHE A 411 -6.37 23.13 9.80
N HIS A 412 -6.38 22.08 8.99
CA HIS A 412 -7.54 21.22 8.76
C HIS A 412 -8.06 20.59 10.06
N TYR A 413 -7.15 20.23 10.96
CA TYR A 413 -7.48 19.56 12.22
C TYR A 413 -7.50 20.47 13.45
N THR A 414 -7.03 21.72 13.39
CA THR A 414 -6.97 22.58 14.60
C THR A 414 -7.41 24.02 14.37
N GLY A 415 -7.71 24.41 13.13
CA GLY A 415 -8.02 25.78 12.74
C GLY A 415 -6.83 26.75 12.78
N ARG A 416 -5.60 26.27 13.07
CA ARG A 416 -4.37 27.09 13.07
C ARG A 416 -4.12 27.63 11.67
N ARG A 417 -4.33 28.92 11.47
CA ARG A 417 -4.06 29.60 10.18
C ARG A 417 -2.56 29.64 9.90
N PHE A 418 -2.21 29.62 8.61
CA PHE A 418 -0.85 29.73 8.10
C PHE A 418 -0.78 30.66 6.88
N GLU A 419 0.41 31.18 6.60
CA GLU A 419 0.71 32.09 5.49
C GLU A 419 1.70 31.48 4.50
N ALA A 420 1.76 32.02 3.29
CA ALA A 420 2.59 31.47 2.20
C ALA A 420 4.11 31.47 2.47
N GLY A 421 4.57 32.19 3.49
CA GLY A 421 5.98 32.30 3.87
C GLY A 421 6.34 31.51 5.14
N ASP A 422 5.41 30.75 5.70
CA ASP A 422 5.70 29.86 6.82
C ASP A 422 6.63 28.73 6.35
N SER A 423 7.59 28.37 7.21
CA SER A 423 8.65 27.41 6.89
C SER A 423 9.10 26.63 8.14
N GLN A 424 8.26 26.61 9.17
CA GLN A 424 8.57 25.95 10.44
C GLN A 424 7.72 24.69 10.55
N LEU A 425 8.37 23.57 10.88
CA LEU A 425 7.69 22.31 11.15
C LEU A 425 6.57 22.49 12.16
N VAL A 426 5.39 21.96 11.84
CA VAL A 426 4.19 22.11 12.65
C VAL A 426 3.79 20.78 13.28
N ALA A 427 4.10 20.66 14.57
CA ALA A 427 3.56 19.62 15.44
C ALA A 427 2.74 20.26 16.57
N PRO A 428 1.41 20.32 16.46
CA PRO A 428 0.53 20.77 17.55
C PRO A 428 0.78 20.01 18.85
N ASP A 429 0.55 20.65 20.00
CA ASP A 429 0.64 19.99 21.32
C ASP A 429 -0.34 18.81 21.37
N ARG A 430 0.07 17.67 21.95
CA ARG A 430 -0.77 16.47 22.08
C ARG A 430 -2.14 16.72 22.72
N ASN A 431 -2.24 17.74 23.58
CA ASN A 431 -3.48 18.09 24.27
C ASN A 431 -4.33 19.11 23.51
N GLN A 432 -3.84 19.61 22.37
CA GLN A 432 -4.62 20.50 21.52
C GLN A 432 -5.84 19.74 20.98
N PRO A 433 -7.06 20.29 21.10
CA PRO A 433 -8.23 19.68 20.50
C PRO A 433 -8.06 19.51 18.99
N VAL A 434 -8.32 18.31 18.51
CA VAL A 434 -8.40 17.98 17.09
C VAL A 434 -9.85 18.05 16.65
N GLU A 435 -10.13 18.93 15.68
CA GLU A 435 -11.35 18.95 14.90
C GLU A 435 -11.42 17.72 14.00
N ALA A 436 -12.62 17.29 13.66
CA ALA A 436 -12.85 16.17 12.74
C ALA A 436 -13.77 16.65 11.62
N PRO A 437 -13.24 17.31 10.56
CA PRO A 437 -14.08 17.88 9.51
C PRO A 437 -14.92 16.84 8.75
N GLY A 438 -14.46 15.59 8.68
CA GLY A 438 -15.24 14.48 8.12
C GLY A 438 -16.32 13.92 9.06
N ALA A 439 -16.31 14.27 10.35
CA ALA A 439 -17.22 13.66 11.31
C ALA A 439 -18.66 14.16 11.09
N GLY A 440 -19.61 13.24 11.19
CA GLY A 440 -21.04 13.47 11.01
C GLY A 440 -21.84 13.12 12.25
N GLN A 441 -22.89 13.88 12.53
CA GLN A 441 -23.91 13.49 13.53
C GLN A 441 -24.99 12.66 12.84
N ILE A 442 -24.64 11.41 12.52
CA ILE A 442 -25.55 10.48 11.82
C ILE A 442 -26.48 9.82 12.85
N THR A 443 -27.75 9.66 12.47
CA THR A 443 -28.71 8.83 13.21
C THR A 443 -29.48 7.94 12.25
N LEU A 444 -29.65 6.69 12.65
CA LEU A 444 -30.47 5.71 11.95
C LEU A 444 -31.78 5.48 12.73
N GLY A 445 -32.90 5.49 12.03
CA GLY A 445 -34.18 5.08 12.60
C GLY A 445 -34.22 3.58 12.92
N PRO A 446 -35.24 3.10 13.65
CA PRO A 446 -35.50 1.67 13.79
C PRO A 446 -35.64 1.01 12.42
N VAL A 447 -35.07 -0.19 12.25
CA VAL A 447 -35.21 -0.96 11.02
C VAL A 447 -36.59 -1.60 10.97
N GLU A 448 -37.34 -1.31 9.91
CA GLU A 448 -38.63 -1.94 9.59
C GLU A 448 -38.40 -3.09 8.60
N LEU A 449 -39.05 -4.24 8.83
CA LEU A 449 -38.95 -5.42 7.96
C LEU A 449 -40.29 -5.71 7.28
N SER A 450 -40.24 -6.19 6.03
CA SER A 450 -41.43 -6.70 5.34
C SER A 450 -41.96 -8.00 5.95
N ASP A 451 -41.07 -8.85 6.47
CA ASP A 451 -41.37 -10.11 7.18
C ASP A 451 -40.25 -10.35 8.21
N ASN A 452 -40.53 -11.13 9.25
CA ASN A 452 -39.53 -11.51 10.26
C ASN A 452 -38.92 -12.90 10.00
N VAL A 453 -39.24 -13.50 8.86
CA VAL A 453 -38.66 -14.76 8.38
C VAL A 453 -38.05 -14.55 7.00
N ALA A 454 -36.78 -14.96 6.85
CA ALA A 454 -36.09 -15.05 5.57
C ALA A 454 -35.82 -16.51 5.24
N ALA A 455 -35.74 -16.85 3.96
CA ALA A 455 -35.29 -18.17 3.49
C ALA A 455 -34.66 -18.02 2.09
N PRO A 456 -33.91 -19.00 1.58
CA PRO A 456 -33.40 -18.98 0.21
C PRO A 456 -34.53 -18.73 -0.81
N GLY A 457 -34.37 -17.70 -1.66
CA GLY A 457 -35.41 -17.23 -2.59
C GLY A 457 -36.64 -16.55 -1.96
N GLN A 458 -36.59 -16.24 -0.66
CA GLN A 458 -37.58 -15.46 0.09
C GLN A 458 -36.87 -14.37 0.91
N PRO A 459 -36.37 -13.31 0.24
CA PRO A 459 -35.65 -12.24 0.91
C PRO A 459 -36.58 -11.36 1.75
N VAL A 460 -35.97 -10.57 2.65
CA VAL A 460 -36.68 -9.60 3.49
C VAL A 460 -36.27 -8.19 3.10
N LEU A 461 -37.26 -7.33 2.86
CA LEU A 461 -37.03 -5.91 2.62
C LEU A 461 -36.83 -5.19 3.96
N MET A 462 -35.64 -4.62 4.15
CA MET A 462 -35.27 -3.75 5.27
C MET A 462 -35.49 -2.29 4.89
N LYS A 463 -36.02 -1.49 5.82
CA LYS A 463 -36.16 -0.04 5.65
C LYS A 463 -35.71 0.72 6.90
N THR A 464 -35.08 1.87 6.71
CA THR A 464 -34.82 2.81 7.80
C THR A 464 -34.83 4.25 7.30
N VAL A 465 -34.89 5.21 8.22
CA VAL A 465 -34.68 6.63 7.93
C VAL A 465 -33.28 7.01 8.36
N VAL A 466 -32.48 7.51 7.43
CA VAL A 466 -31.14 8.03 7.69
C VAL A 466 -31.22 9.55 7.86
N ARG A 467 -30.57 10.09 8.88
CA ARG A 467 -30.47 11.53 9.14
C ARG A 467 -29.05 11.91 9.48
N GLY A 468 -28.63 13.11 9.08
CA GLY A 468 -27.32 13.64 9.40
C GLY A 468 -26.65 14.29 8.19
N GLU A 469 -25.41 14.70 8.38
CA GLU A 469 -24.51 15.23 7.35
C GLU A 469 -23.23 14.40 7.34
N ASN A 470 -22.36 14.63 6.35
CA ASN A 470 -21.06 13.95 6.20
C ASN A 470 -21.17 12.41 6.15
N ILE A 471 -22.27 11.88 5.59
CA ILE A 471 -22.41 10.45 5.35
C ILE A 471 -21.43 10.07 4.24
N GLY A 472 -20.47 9.21 4.58
CA GLY A 472 -19.48 8.67 3.66
C GLY A 472 -20.02 7.46 2.94
N ASN A 473 -20.13 6.34 3.65
CA ASN A 473 -20.63 5.07 3.12
C ASN A 473 -21.75 4.53 4.02
N ILE A 474 -22.63 3.72 3.44
CA ILE A 474 -23.59 2.94 4.21
C ILE A 474 -23.41 1.49 3.80
N TYR A 475 -23.45 0.60 4.78
CA TYR A 475 -23.31 -0.84 4.62
C TYR A 475 -24.58 -1.53 5.12
N PHE A 476 -24.91 -2.67 4.54
CA PHE A 476 -25.78 -3.61 5.25
C PHE A 476 -24.93 -4.44 6.20
N PHE A 477 -25.58 -5.00 7.22
CA PHE A 477 -24.98 -5.92 8.18
C PHE A 477 -25.87 -7.14 8.33
N ALA A 478 -25.28 -8.32 8.35
CA ALA A 478 -25.91 -9.55 8.78
C ALA A 478 -24.99 -10.31 9.73
N GLY A 479 -25.52 -10.71 10.89
CA GLY A 479 -24.79 -11.51 11.85
C GLY A 479 -25.63 -12.64 12.43
N TYR A 480 -25.03 -13.81 12.59
CA TYR A 480 -25.66 -14.98 13.19
C TYR A 480 -25.69 -14.83 14.72
N LEU A 481 -26.87 -14.96 15.33
CA LEU A 481 -27.04 -14.83 16.78
C LEU A 481 -26.87 -16.19 17.47
N ASP A 482 -25.75 -16.37 18.18
CA ASP A 482 -25.61 -17.48 19.11
C ASP A 482 -26.29 -17.13 20.44
N SER A 483 -27.53 -17.62 20.60
CA SER A 483 -28.31 -17.42 21.81
C SER A 483 -27.72 -18.07 23.07
N GLN A 484 -26.84 -19.08 22.95
CA GLN A 484 -26.20 -19.74 24.09
C GLN A 484 -25.01 -18.94 24.60
N ALA A 485 -24.20 -18.43 23.68
CA ALA A 485 -23.06 -17.57 23.98
C ALA A 485 -23.46 -16.11 24.23
N ASN A 486 -24.67 -15.72 23.82
CA ASN A 486 -25.15 -14.33 23.82
C ASN A 486 -24.20 -13.41 23.04
N SER A 487 -23.79 -13.90 21.86
CA SER A 487 -22.86 -13.25 20.94
C SER A 487 -23.38 -13.30 19.50
N ILE A 488 -22.88 -12.40 18.66
CA ILE A 488 -23.22 -12.29 17.24
C ILE A 488 -21.95 -12.51 16.42
N TYR A 489 -21.95 -13.50 15.54
CA TYR A 489 -20.93 -13.69 14.52
C TYR A 489 -21.24 -12.81 13.32
N VAL A 490 -20.29 -12.02 12.83
CA VAL A 490 -20.47 -11.19 11.63
C VAL A 490 -20.38 -12.09 10.40
N ALA A 491 -21.53 -12.34 9.77
CA ALA A 491 -21.63 -13.25 8.64
C ALA A 491 -21.44 -12.52 7.30
N ASP A 492 -21.95 -11.29 7.16
CA ASP A 492 -21.85 -10.53 5.93
C ASP A 492 -21.96 -9.02 6.15
N THR A 493 -21.25 -8.24 5.34
CA THR A 493 -21.36 -6.79 5.24
C THR A 493 -20.79 -6.30 3.91
N ASP A 494 -21.51 -5.44 3.20
CA ASP A 494 -21.02 -4.80 1.98
C ASP A 494 -21.63 -3.40 1.82
N PHE A 495 -21.04 -2.60 0.94
CA PHE A 495 -21.52 -1.28 0.57
C PHE A 495 -22.93 -1.34 0.00
N LEU A 496 -23.77 -0.41 0.45
CA LEU A 496 -25.06 -0.12 -0.17
C LEU A 496 -24.90 0.98 -1.20
N THR A 497 -25.51 0.77 -2.36
CA THR A 497 -25.53 1.77 -3.43
C THR A 497 -26.44 2.94 -3.06
N SER A 498 -25.93 4.14 -3.24
CA SER A 498 -26.72 5.38 -3.13
C SER A 498 -27.60 5.59 -4.38
N ASN A 499 -28.55 6.54 -4.29
CA ASN A 499 -29.38 6.89 -5.45
C ASN A 499 -28.58 7.54 -6.59
N GLU A 500 -27.48 8.21 -6.25
CA GLU A 500 -26.57 8.86 -7.20
C GLU A 500 -25.15 8.39 -6.91
N THR A 501 -24.63 7.47 -7.72
CA THR A 501 -23.20 7.14 -7.72
C THR A 501 -22.46 8.14 -8.61
N ARG A 502 -21.42 8.75 -8.05
CA ARG A 502 -20.47 9.61 -8.78
C ARG A 502 -19.23 8.82 -9.18
N GLU A 503 -18.53 9.34 -10.18
CA GLU A 503 -17.31 8.75 -10.72
C GLU A 503 -16.32 9.86 -11.06
N LEU A 504 -15.04 9.64 -10.72
CA LEU A 504 -13.93 10.42 -11.24
C LEU A 504 -12.73 9.51 -11.54
N ASN A 505 -12.26 9.51 -12.80
CA ASN A 505 -11.13 8.72 -13.27
C ASN A 505 -11.24 7.21 -12.95
N GLY A 506 -12.46 6.66 -12.98
CA GLY A 506 -12.74 5.27 -12.62
C GLY A 506 -12.87 4.98 -11.12
N VAL A 507 -12.71 5.98 -10.25
CA VAL A 507 -13.01 5.89 -8.82
C VAL A 507 -14.47 6.24 -8.59
N TYR A 508 -15.24 5.31 -8.03
CA TYR A 508 -16.67 5.47 -7.77
C TYR A 508 -16.91 5.78 -6.30
N TYR A 509 -17.88 6.65 -6.02
CA TYR A 509 -18.26 7.02 -4.65
C TYR A 509 -19.74 7.41 -4.57
N PRO A 510 -20.38 7.24 -3.39
CA PRO A 510 -21.79 7.56 -3.22
C PRO A 510 -22.03 9.07 -3.09
N ASP A 511 -23.19 9.52 -3.54
CA ASP A 511 -23.81 10.77 -3.11
C ASP A 511 -25.17 10.47 -2.45
N TRP A 512 -25.20 10.64 -1.13
CA TRP A 512 -26.39 10.45 -0.31
C TRP A 512 -27.36 11.65 -0.36
N GLY A 513 -26.99 12.75 -1.02
CA GLY A 513 -27.76 13.97 -1.08
C GLY A 513 -27.77 14.74 0.24
N ALA A 514 -28.61 15.79 0.29
CA ALA A 514 -28.76 16.63 1.48
C ALA A 514 -30.07 16.32 2.21
N GLY A 515 -29.99 16.24 3.54
CA GLY A 515 -31.15 16.03 4.41
C GLY A 515 -31.52 14.55 4.60
N ASP A 516 -32.59 14.33 5.35
CA ASP A 516 -33.06 12.99 5.70
C ASP A 516 -33.56 12.22 4.47
N PHE A 517 -33.28 10.92 4.41
CA PHE A 517 -33.79 10.04 3.35
C PHE A 517 -34.19 8.66 3.90
N ASN A 518 -35.03 7.97 3.14
CA ASN A 518 -35.38 6.57 3.42
C ASN A 518 -34.41 5.67 2.68
N LEU A 519 -33.83 4.72 3.40
CA LEU A 519 -32.98 3.68 2.87
C LEU A 519 -33.78 2.38 2.82
N GLU A 520 -33.70 1.68 1.69
CA GLU A 520 -34.34 0.39 1.48
C GLU A 520 -33.33 -0.60 0.91
N PHE A 521 -33.30 -1.82 1.44
CA PHE A 521 -32.44 -2.90 0.94
C PHE A 521 -33.14 -4.24 1.11
N GLU A 522 -33.12 -5.07 0.08
CA GLU A 522 -33.65 -6.43 0.11
C GLU A 522 -32.52 -7.39 0.46
N TRP A 523 -32.62 -8.03 1.63
CA TRP A 523 -31.61 -8.97 2.11
C TRP A 523 -32.02 -10.41 1.82
N GLU A 524 -31.17 -11.13 1.09
CA GLU A 524 -31.26 -12.58 0.90
C GLU A 524 -30.30 -13.27 1.89
N PRO A 525 -30.73 -14.34 2.60
CA PRO A 525 -29.90 -14.98 3.62
C PRO A 525 -28.83 -15.86 2.96
N VAL A 526 -27.75 -15.24 2.49
CA VAL A 526 -26.57 -15.87 1.90
C VAL A 526 -25.31 -15.46 2.65
N VAL A 527 -24.28 -16.30 2.57
CA VAL A 527 -22.94 -16.05 3.13
C VAL A 527 -21.86 -16.44 2.13
N PHE A 528 -20.66 -15.90 2.30
CA PHE A 528 -19.51 -16.24 1.46
C PHE A 528 -18.62 -17.29 2.12
N ALA A 529 -17.97 -18.10 1.30
CA ALA A 529 -17.00 -19.08 1.77
C ALA A 529 -15.81 -19.17 0.82
N LEU A 530 -14.62 -19.47 1.35
CA LEU A 530 -13.46 -19.90 0.58
C LEU A 530 -13.50 -21.40 0.35
N ASP A 531 -13.09 -21.82 -0.84
CA ASP A 531 -13.01 -23.22 -1.24
C ASP A 531 -11.62 -23.51 -1.80
N ASP A 532 -10.92 -24.45 -1.17
CA ASP A 532 -9.57 -24.92 -1.57
C ASP A 532 -9.62 -26.20 -2.43
N GLY A 533 -10.82 -26.61 -2.86
CA GLY A 533 -11.08 -27.86 -3.58
C GLY A 533 -11.25 -29.09 -2.68
N GLN A 534 -10.95 -29.00 -1.37
CA GLN A 534 -11.15 -30.07 -0.39
C GLN A 534 -12.11 -29.66 0.73
N ASN A 535 -11.98 -28.43 1.20
CA ASN A 535 -12.75 -27.82 2.26
C ASN A 535 -13.42 -26.55 1.75
N THR A 536 -14.57 -26.26 2.33
CA THR A 536 -15.27 -24.99 2.16
C THR A 536 -15.40 -24.36 3.54
N VAL A 537 -14.92 -23.12 3.70
CA VAL A 537 -14.89 -22.41 4.98
C VAL A 537 -15.57 -21.06 4.81
N GLU A 538 -16.56 -20.76 5.66
CA GLU A 538 -17.26 -19.47 5.67
C GLU A 538 -16.31 -18.32 6.01
N VAL A 539 -16.49 -17.17 5.33
CA VAL A 539 -15.65 -15.98 5.48
C VAL A 539 -16.45 -14.69 5.41
N LEU A 540 -15.97 -13.67 6.11
CA LEU A 540 -16.37 -12.29 5.87
C LEU A 540 -15.61 -11.71 4.68
N LEU A 541 -16.29 -11.58 3.54
CA LEU A 541 -15.72 -11.03 2.32
C LEU A 541 -15.84 -9.50 2.32
N THR A 542 -14.75 -8.77 2.57
CA THR A 542 -14.80 -7.31 2.73
C THR A 542 -14.46 -6.56 1.44
N SER A 543 -15.42 -5.87 0.84
CA SER A 543 -15.18 -5.04 -0.35
C SER A 543 -14.24 -3.87 -0.05
N GLN A 544 -13.27 -3.63 -0.94
CA GLN A 544 -12.29 -2.54 -0.82
C GLN A 544 -12.67 -1.28 -1.61
N SER A 545 -13.72 -1.34 -2.42
CA SER A 545 -14.10 -0.24 -3.30
C SER A 545 -15.61 -0.17 -3.47
N TYR A 546 -16.19 0.99 -3.19
CA TYR A 546 -17.59 1.28 -3.48
C TYR A 546 -17.85 1.28 -4.99
N GLY A 547 -18.95 0.68 -5.43
CA GLY A 547 -19.49 0.87 -6.78
C GLY A 547 -18.64 0.32 -7.94
N ALA A 548 -17.54 -0.39 -7.65
CA ALA A 548 -16.76 -1.07 -8.67
C ALA A 548 -17.59 -2.17 -9.35
N ALA A 549 -17.43 -2.31 -10.66
CA ALA A 549 -17.99 -3.45 -11.38
C ALA A 549 -17.43 -4.76 -10.80
N PRO A 550 -18.18 -5.87 -10.77
CA PRO A 550 -17.73 -7.14 -10.17
C PRO A 550 -16.34 -7.60 -10.64
N GLU A 551 -16.01 -7.35 -11.91
CA GLU A 551 -14.71 -7.68 -12.51
C GLU A 551 -13.53 -6.82 -12.03
N ASN A 552 -13.82 -5.65 -11.47
CA ASN A 552 -12.82 -4.73 -10.92
C ASN A 552 -12.88 -4.66 -9.40
N ALA A 553 -13.92 -5.21 -8.78
CA ALA A 553 -14.07 -5.27 -7.34
C ALA A 553 -12.96 -6.13 -6.74
N VAL A 554 -12.35 -5.59 -5.69
CA VAL A 554 -11.35 -6.27 -4.87
C VAL A 554 -11.96 -6.51 -3.50
N TYR A 555 -11.86 -7.74 -3.05
CA TYR A 555 -12.34 -8.16 -1.74
C TYR A 555 -11.19 -8.69 -0.91
N THR A 556 -11.30 -8.56 0.41
CA THR A 556 -10.29 -9.05 1.33
C THR A 556 -10.87 -9.99 2.36
N VAL A 557 -10.02 -10.91 2.82
CA VAL A 557 -10.27 -11.78 3.97
C VAL A 557 -9.04 -11.75 4.86
N ASP A 558 -9.24 -11.44 6.14
CA ASP A 558 -8.18 -11.36 7.13
C ASP A 558 -8.03 -12.68 7.89
N GLY A 559 -6.80 -12.97 8.31
CA GLY A 559 -6.49 -14.23 8.96
C GLY A 559 -5.02 -14.37 9.34
N THR A 560 -4.67 -15.58 9.74
CA THR A 560 -3.32 -15.99 10.06
C THR A 560 -2.83 -16.92 8.97
N TYR A 561 -1.76 -16.53 8.27
CA TYR A 561 -1.06 -17.41 7.36
C TYR A 561 -0.08 -18.28 8.14
N THR A 562 -0.10 -19.60 7.93
CA THR A 562 0.81 -20.56 8.56
C THR A 562 1.57 -21.33 7.49
N TYR A 563 2.88 -21.15 7.46
CA TYR A 563 3.78 -21.88 6.58
C TYR A 563 3.81 -23.37 6.95
N ALA A 564 4.18 -24.22 5.99
CA ALA A 564 4.30 -25.67 6.19
C ALA A 564 5.30 -26.06 7.29
N ASP A 565 6.28 -25.19 7.60
CA ASP A 565 7.23 -25.36 8.69
C ASP A 565 6.66 -25.02 10.09
N GLY A 566 5.47 -24.39 10.14
CA GLY A 566 4.75 -24.01 11.35
C GLY A 566 4.92 -22.56 11.81
N GLU A 567 5.78 -21.76 11.16
CA GLU A 567 5.78 -20.30 11.39
C GLU A 567 4.44 -19.71 10.92
N HIS A 568 3.99 -18.65 11.58
CA HIS A 568 2.75 -17.98 11.23
C HIS A 568 2.88 -16.47 11.38
N ARG A 569 2.04 -15.73 10.64
CA ARG A 569 1.95 -14.27 10.66
C ARG A 569 0.52 -13.83 10.33
N ALA A 570 0.13 -12.64 10.80
CA ALA A 570 -1.08 -11.99 10.33
C ALA A 570 -0.98 -11.74 8.82
N ALA A 571 -2.07 -12.00 8.12
CA ALA A 571 -2.12 -11.93 6.67
C ALA A 571 -3.52 -11.56 6.16
N ARG A 572 -3.54 -11.05 4.93
CA ARG A 572 -4.74 -10.69 4.20
C ARG A 572 -4.72 -11.35 2.82
N LEU A 573 -5.81 -12.03 2.50
CA LEU A 573 -6.09 -12.51 1.15
C LEU A 573 -6.76 -11.39 0.35
N TYR A 574 -6.34 -11.20 -0.90
CA TYR A 574 -7.00 -10.33 -1.86
C TYR A 574 -7.62 -11.18 -2.96
N LEU A 575 -8.93 -11.07 -3.13
CA LEU A 575 -9.72 -11.86 -4.06
C LEU A 575 -10.44 -10.95 -5.07
N SER A 576 -10.63 -11.46 -6.28
CA SER A 576 -11.32 -10.76 -7.37
C SER A 576 -11.67 -11.75 -8.48
N ASP A 577 -12.82 -11.55 -9.15
CA ASP A 577 -13.38 -12.49 -10.12
C ASP A 577 -13.57 -13.92 -9.55
N GLY A 578 -13.93 -14.07 -8.28
CA GLY A 578 -14.16 -15.38 -7.68
C GLY A 578 -12.91 -16.15 -7.27
N GLU A 579 -11.71 -15.59 -7.48
CA GLU A 579 -10.45 -16.28 -7.25
C GLU A 579 -9.53 -15.46 -6.32
N LEU A 580 -8.72 -16.17 -5.55
CA LEU A 580 -7.59 -15.58 -4.85
C LEU A 580 -6.59 -15.01 -5.85
N ARG A 581 -6.15 -13.76 -5.62
CA ARG A 581 -5.18 -13.06 -6.46
C ARG A 581 -3.84 -12.90 -5.78
N ASN A 582 -3.82 -12.43 -4.54
CA ASN A 582 -2.61 -12.15 -3.79
C ASN A 582 -2.81 -12.49 -2.30
N VAL A 583 -1.72 -12.79 -1.61
CA VAL A 583 -1.68 -12.92 -0.15
C VAL A 583 -0.62 -11.95 0.35
N TYR A 584 -0.96 -11.10 1.32
CA TYR A 584 0.01 -10.21 1.94
C TYR A 584 0.11 -10.51 3.43
N GLY A 585 1.33 -10.73 3.92
CA GLY A 585 1.66 -10.81 5.33
C GLY A 585 2.04 -9.44 5.90
N PHE A 586 1.84 -9.28 7.21
CA PHE A 586 2.20 -8.07 7.94
C PHE A 586 3.19 -8.38 9.06
N THR A 587 3.88 -7.34 9.53
CA THR A 587 4.93 -7.47 10.56
C THR A 587 4.34 -7.68 11.95
N ASP A 588 3.18 -7.07 12.22
CA ASP A 588 2.45 -7.15 13.49
C ASP A 588 1.06 -7.78 13.30
N ASP A 589 0.54 -8.38 14.38
CA ASP A 589 -0.77 -9.05 14.44
C ASP A 589 -1.94 -8.11 14.14
N GLY A 590 -1.75 -6.80 14.36
CA GLY A 590 -2.71 -5.75 14.02
C GLY A 590 -2.73 -5.34 12.53
N GLN A 591 -2.02 -6.06 11.67
CA GLN A 591 -1.85 -5.71 10.24
C GLN A 591 -1.25 -4.31 10.04
N THR A 592 -0.32 -3.94 10.93
CA THR A 592 0.43 -2.69 10.85
C THR A 592 1.85 -2.92 10.32
N GLY A 593 2.46 -1.87 9.80
CA GLY A 593 3.80 -1.89 9.23
C GLY A 593 3.83 -2.28 7.75
N ALA A 594 5.02 -2.61 7.25
CA ALA A 594 5.22 -2.86 5.83
C ALA A 594 4.56 -4.17 5.37
N PRO A 595 3.73 -4.15 4.30
CA PRO A 595 3.11 -5.34 3.73
C PRO A 595 4.12 -6.15 2.89
N ARG A 596 3.96 -7.48 2.88
CA ARG A 596 4.87 -8.42 2.19
C ARG A 596 4.06 -9.42 1.38
N GLU A 597 4.26 -9.53 0.07
CA GLU A 597 3.56 -10.56 -0.70
C GLU A 597 4.06 -11.96 -0.30
N ILE A 598 3.13 -12.85 0.00
CA ILE A 598 3.40 -14.27 0.28
C ILE A 598 2.96 -15.06 -0.95
N LEU A 599 3.87 -15.84 -1.53
CA LEU A 599 3.57 -16.79 -2.59
C LEU A 599 3.20 -18.16 -1.99
N PRO A 600 1.91 -18.55 -1.94
CA PRO A 600 1.53 -19.72 -1.18
C PRO A 600 2.06 -21.03 -1.76
N GLN A 601 2.61 -21.88 -0.91
CA GLN A 601 3.13 -23.20 -1.27
C GLN A 601 2.15 -24.31 -0.86
N GLN A 602 2.34 -25.48 -1.48
CA GLN A 602 1.54 -26.66 -1.14
C GLN A 602 1.74 -27.05 0.34
N GLY A 603 0.63 -27.13 1.07
CA GLY A 603 0.61 -27.51 2.49
C GLY A 603 0.63 -26.33 3.45
N ASP A 604 0.86 -25.12 2.95
CA ASP A 604 0.62 -23.91 3.73
C ASP A 604 -0.87 -23.78 4.06
N ARG A 605 -1.20 -23.03 5.11
CA ARG A 605 -2.56 -22.90 5.62
C ARG A 605 -2.91 -21.44 5.86
N PHE A 606 -4.19 -21.12 5.72
CA PHE A 606 -4.73 -19.84 6.11
C PHE A 606 -5.92 -20.06 7.04
N THR A 607 -5.79 -19.60 8.28
CA THR A 607 -6.84 -19.64 9.30
C THR A 607 -7.53 -18.29 9.33
N ILE A 608 -8.83 -18.26 9.02
CA ILE A 608 -9.59 -17.02 8.90
C ILE A 608 -9.78 -16.39 10.28
N THR A 609 -9.77 -15.06 10.35
CA THR A 609 -10.17 -14.32 11.54
C THR A 609 -11.67 -14.05 11.48
N GLU A 610 -12.42 -14.63 12.42
CA GLU A 610 -13.84 -14.34 12.61
C GLU A 610 -14.02 -13.12 13.51
N THR A 611 -15.04 -12.31 13.21
CA THR A 611 -15.42 -11.16 14.05
C THR A 611 -16.71 -11.47 14.81
N TRP A 612 -16.69 -11.21 16.12
CA TRP A 612 -17.80 -11.48 17.03
C TRP A 612 -18.13 -10.26 17.90
N TYR A 613 -19.40 -10.11 18.23
CA TYR A 613 -19.89 -9.09 19.16
C TYR A 613 -20.60 -9.74 20.35
N ASP A 614 -20.13 -9.50 21.58
CA ASP A 614 -20.92 -9.85 22.76
C ASP A 614 -22.09 -8.88 22.92
N LEU A 615 -23.24 -9.39 23.37
CA LEU A 615 -24.41 -8.57 23.69
C LEU A 615 -24.43 -8.19 25.16
N ASN A 616 -24.55 -6.89 25.44
CA ASN A 616 -24.72 -6.43 26.82
C ASN A 616 -26.14 -6.70 27.35
N SER A 617 -26.39 -6.40 28.63
CA SER A 617 -27.69 -6.64 29.29
C SER A 617 -28.88 -5.89 28.68
N ALA A 618 -28.63 -4.90 27.81
CA ALA A 618 -29.64 -4.19 27.03
C ALA A 618 -29.76 -4.70 25.58
N GLY A 619 -29.08 -5.79 25.23
CA GLY A 619 -29.08 -6.39 23.89
C GLY A 619 -28.32 -5.57 22.85
N ARG A 620 -27.44 -4.66 23.27
CA ARG A 620 -26.57 -3.90 22.34
C ARG A 620 -25.23 -4.59 22.19
N MET A 621 -24.71 -4.56 20.97
CA MET A 621 -23.37 -5.06 20.66
C MET A 621 -22.30 -4.26 21.42
N SER A 622 -21.29 -4.98 21.89
CA SER A 622 -20.10 -4.46 22.54
C SER A 622 -19.03 -4.07 21.51
N THR A 623 -17.80 -3.85 21.95
CA THR A 623 -16.65 -3.74 21.03
C THR A 623 -16.43 -5.12 20.37
N PRO A 624 -16.13 -5.18 19.06
CA PRO A 624 -15.89 -6.46 18.40
C PRO A 624 -14.66 -7.16 19.01
N ALA A 625 -14.72 -8.49 19.06
CA ALA A 625 -13.62 -9.37 19.37
C ALA A 625 -13.34 -10.28 18.17
N THR A 626 -12.07 -10.68 18.01
CA THR A 626 -11.65 -11.59 16.95
C THR A 626 -11.30 -12.96 17.51
N GLN A 627 -11.53 -14.01 16.73
CA GLN A 627 -11.11 -15.38 17.05
C GLN A 627 -10.72 -16.15 15.78
N ASP A 628 -9.99 -17.24 15.96
CA ASP A 628 -9.66 -18.15 14.87
C ASP A 628 -10.93 -18.89 14.40
N GLY A 629 -11.20 -18.79 13.10
CA GLY A 629 -12.26 -19.52 12.42
C GLY A 629 -11.76 -20.79 11.75
N GLY A 630 -12.43 -21.16 10.66
CA GLY A 630 -12.00 -22.30 9.86
C GLY A 630 -10.68 -22.04 9.12
N THR A 631 -10.10 -23.12 8.59
CA THR A 631 -8.78 -23.10 7.93
C THR A 631 -8.88 -23.72 6.55
N ILE A 632 -8.35 -23.02 5.55
CA ILE A 632 -8.08 -23.59 4.22
C ILE A 632 -6.64 -24.05 4.12
N THR A 633 -6.38 -25.04 3.26
CA THR A 633 -5.03 -25.55 2.98
C THR A 633 -4.69 -25.33 1.52
N PHE A 634 -3.60 -24.63 1.24
CA PHE A 634 -3.15 -24.36 -0.12
C PHE A 634 -2.70 -25.67 -0.78
N GLY A 635 -3.34 -25.99 -1.90
CA GLY A 635 -3.11 -27.20 -2.69
C GLY A 635 -2.67 -26.88 -4.12
N ASN A 636 -2.89 -27.84 -5.04
CA ASN A 636 -2.54 -27.66 -6.45
C ASN A 636 -3.61 -26.91 -7.26
N GLY A 637 -4.79 -26.69 -6.69
CA GLY A 637 -5.89 -25.97 -7.32
C GLY A 637 -6.01 -24.53 -6.80
N PRO A 638 -6.70 -23.64 -7.54
CA PRO A 638 -6.94 -22.29 -7.07
C PRO A 638 -7.86 -22.28 -5.85
N VAL A 639 -7.63 -21.33 -4.95
CA VAL A 639 -8.61 -20.98 -3.91
C VAL A 639 -9.64 -20.06 -4.56
N THR A 640 -10.91 -20.44 -4.43
CA THR A 640 -12.05 -19.69 -5.01
C THR A 640 -13.02 -19.29 -3.91
N TRP A 641 -13.81 -18.24 -4.11
CA TRP A 641 -14.95 -17.99 -3.24
C TRP A 641 -16.22 -18.64 -3.78
N LYS A 642 -17.15 -18.97 -2.88
CA LYS A 642 -18.48 -19.50 -3.18
C LYS A 642 -19.52 -18.72 -2.39
N LEU A 643 -20.70 -18.61 -2.98
CA LEU A 643 -21.90 -18.16 -2.30
C LEU A 643 -22.64 -19.38 -1.75
N LEU A 644 -23.01 -19.33 -0.47
CA LEU A 644 -23.75 -20.37 0.23
C LEU A 644 -25.06 -19.81 0.79
N ASP A 645 -26.06 -20.66 0.99
CA ASP A 645 -27.22 -20.31 1.81
C ASP A 645 -26.78 -20.16 3.27
N ALA A 646 -27.26 -19.11 3.94
CA ALA A 646 -26.98 -18.89 5.35
C ALA A 646 -27.62 -20.00 6.20
N ALA A 647 -26.95 -20.40 7.28
CA ALA A 647 -27.45 -21.45 8.17
C ALA A 647 -28.79 -21.05 8.80
N ALA A 648 -29.72 -22.00 8.96
CA ALA A 648 -30.98 -21.73 9.66
C ALA A 648 -30.73 -21.32 11.13
N GLY A 649 -31.42 -20.28 11.59
CA GLY A 649 -31.21 -19.71 12.92
C GLY A 649 -31.71 -18.28 13.03
N ASP A 650 -31.46 -17.65 14.18
CA ASP A 650 -31.77 -16.25 14.39
C ASP A 650 -30.59 -15.38 13.95
N TYR A 651 -30.88 -14.29 13.25
CA TYR A 651 -29.90 -13.34 12.74
C TYR A 651 -30.24 -11.94 13.23
N VAL A 652 -29.20 -11.13 13.36
CA VAL A 652 -29.29 -9.68 13.51
C VAL A 652 -28.93 -9.07 12.17
N ILE A 653 -29.88 -8.32 11.58
CA ILE A 653 -29.69 -7.63 10.31
C ILE A 653 -29.94 -6.13 10.47
N GLY A 654 -29.29 -5.31 9.65
CA GLY A 654 -29.51 -3.88 9.68
C GLY A 654 -28.55 -3.08 8.81
N PHE A 655 -28.32 -1.84 9.24
CA PHE A 655 -27.53 -0.86 8.50
C PHE A 655 -26.43 -0.28 9.40
N ILE A 656 -25.27 -0.05 8.80
CA ILE A 656 -24.16 0.70 9.39
C ILE A 656 -23.91 1.91 8.48
N ALA A 657 -24.06 3.12 9.01
CA ALA A 657 -23.70 4.35 8.34
C ALA A 657 -22.36 4.86 8.87
N GLU A 658 -21.40 5.03 7.98
CA GLU A 658 -20.06 5.54 8.26
C GLU A 658 -19.95 6.99 7.77
N ASP A 659 -19.44 7.87 8.61
CA ASP A 659 -19.14 9.25 8.22
C ASP A 659 -17.80 9.37 7.47
N LEU A 660 -17.50 10.56 6.94
CA LEU A 660 -16.28 10.80 6.16
C LEU A 660 -14.99 10.75 7.01
N ASP A 661 -15.09 10.69 8.34
CA ASP A 661 -13.94 10.52 9.25
C ASP A 661 -13.76 9.06 9.72
N GLY A 662 -14.66 8.16 9.31
CA GLY A 662 -14.64 6.73 9.64
C GLY A 662 -15.46 6.35 10.88
N ASN A 663 -16.23 7.28 11.47
CA ASN A 663 -17.09 6.94 12.62
C ASN A 663 -18.36 6.23 12.14
N ARG A 664 -18.74 5.16 12.84
CA ARG A 664 -19.89 4.33 12.48
C ARG A 664 -21.07 4.55 13.43
N THR A 665 -22.26 4.60 12.86
CA THR A 665 -23.55 4.57 13.56
C THR A 665 -24.39 3.45 12.99
N ASP A 666 -25.00 2.65 13.85
CA ASP A 666 -25.72 1.46 13.44
C ASP A 666 -27.17 1.41 13.93
N SER A 667 -27.98 0.60 13.25
CA SER A 667 -29.33 0.23 13.66
C SER A 667 -29.65 -1.16 13.15
N TYR A 668 -30.08 -2.03 14.06
CA TYR A 668 -30.32 -3.43 13.78
C TYR A 668 -31.69 -3.90 14.26
N THR A 669 -32.10 -5.04 13.72
CA THR A 669 -33.29 -5.79 14.11
C THR A 669 -33.03 -7.29 13.98
N GLN A 670 -33.96 -8.12 14.47
CA GLN A 670 -33.85 -9.58 14.39
C GLN A 670 -34.73 -10.16 13.29
N VAL A 671 -34.24 -11.20 12.65
CA VAL A 671 -34.94 -12.02 11.65
C VAL A 671 -34.60 -13.50 11.89
N THR A 672 -35.49 -14.41 11.55
CA THR A 672 -35.22 -15.86 11.60
C THR A 672 -35.02 -16.39 10.18
N VAL A 673 -33.89 -17.04 9.91
CA VAL A 673 -33.60 -17.78 8.67
C VAL A 673 -34.10 -19.22 8.79
N ARG A 674 -34.81 -19.73 7.77
CA ARG A 674 -35.43 -21.07 7.77
C ARG A 674 -35.03 -21.96 6.62
#